data_AF-A0A7J6MJ35-F1
#
_entry.id   AF-A0A7J6MJ35-F1
#
_cell.length_a   1.000
_cell.length_b   1.000
_cell.length_c   1.000
_cell.angle_alpha   90.00
_cell.angle_beta   90.00
_cell.angle_gamma   90.00
#
_symmetry.space_group_name_H-M   'P 1'
#
loop_
_entity.id
_entity.type
_entity.pdbx_description
1 polymer ?
#
loop_
_entity_poly.entity_id
_entity_poly.type
_entity_poly.pdbx_seq_one_letter_code
_entity_poly.pdbx_strand_id
1 'polypeptide(L)'
;MSSDFKLFVGNLPPDATEDEIYSRFKEYGTINEVYLMSGGRSRSGQSSAFVKYYDTESCERAIAAMHMAGKLRTQDRDTVVVKYAKSQARRSAPYIHSPGPPVSTGMGGRPHHTPSQPTHTAGCKLFVGGLPDFVDRDDLIAIFCPFGHVESVHLMQGKSKSGQACAFITYQIPGPAEVAIRELNGRYRMEESSVISVRFADSDSTAARAVSEAKRMRRSMQQRQHYGHEPNSSHGYRSPPPNQAYMSRNSPPDGGGVGDAVAAATKAVSAILQNILYYTVRMSDIPAPDFNDPKQVAAYNTRVMAAMEAEEEEFWANYNPRTDLPTWTDEEMEAHPLYMTHTPTEEEMKTNPNLLALESLIEETPPQERCENFKERGNEQMKAGLLDGAINAYTNALAVHCGDSKLDATVHSNRAQAYLKQKKYIQCISDAQQALSLDPTQVKAAYRGAVACRELKLFARSAKFARYGLKVDPDSKDLSKVMGQAIDELKKSRERREKEKLEDHGETAEVDSALEDRSISIGPVIYDFCSQYGSCTPVLDHSSGLLLWPILFLYDSVMQTDWQKSVREDVKLKQIAKDMFPNRGCVPWDTKKEFVYSNFQAYLECYAEESDDTVVMVKLNTLNIRLGKILKGRRLVGMAVFHLIPKTDVATIERFEDENRLEMFQEN
;
A
#
# COMPACT_ATOMS: atom_id res chain seq x y z
N MET A 1 14.42 9.79 -16.10
CA MET A 1 13.44 10.61 -15.37
C MET A 1 12.42 11.10 -16.38
N SER A 2 11.18 10.64 -16.21
CA SER A 2 10.10 10.72 -17.19
C SER A 2 9.63 12.16 -17.44
N SER A 3 9.06 12.38 -18.61
CA SER A 3 8.57 13.63 -19.20
C SER A 3 7.25 14.14 -18.60
N ASP A 4 6.97 13.84 -17.33
CA ASP A 4 5.59 13.83 -16.81
C ASP A 4 5.02 15.23 -16.45
N PHE A 5 5.86 16.28 -16.52
CA PHE A 5 5.48 17.65 -16.16
C PHE A 5 5.84 18.69 -17.23
N LYS A 6 6.09 18.27 -18.47
CA LYS A 6 6.51 19.16 -19.56
C LYS A 6 5.48 19.17 -20.67
N LEU A 7 4.97 20.35 -21.01
CA LEU A 7 4.06 20.60 -22.12
C LEU A 7 4.79 21.21 -23.30
N PHE A 8 4.39 20.81 -24.51
CA PHE A 8 4.66 21.51 -25.76
C PHE A 8 3.48 22.42 -26.08
N VAL A 9 3.77 23.70 -26.32
CA VAL A 9 2.81 24.73 -26.74
C VAL A 9 3.16 25.16 -28.16
N GLY A 10 2.40 24.69 -29.14
CA GLY A 10 2.56 25.04 -30.55
C GLY A 10 1.53 26.07 -31.01
N ASN A 11 1.69 26.51 -32.26
CA ASN A 11 0.78 27.46 -32.91
C ASN A 11 0.75 28.84 -32.24
N LEU A 12 1.89 29.26 -31.68
CA LEU A 12 2.03 30.56 -31.02
C LEU A 12 2.31 31.67 -32.06
N PRO A 13 1.90 32.93 -31.80
CA PRO A 13 2.26 34.07 -32.63
C PRO A 13 3.79 34.15 -32.86
N PRO A 14 4.25 34.56 -34.05
CA PRO A 14 5.68 34.64 -34.37
C PRO A 14 6.45 35.60 -33.46
N ASP A 15 5.75 36.59 -32.90
CA ASP A 15 6.24 37.62 -31.99
C ASP A 15 5.95 37.32 -30.51
N ALA A 16 5.47 36.12 -30.18
CA ALA A 16 5.20 35.72 -28.79
C ALA A 16 6.49 35.73 -27.96
N THR A 17 6.42 36.25 -26.73
CA THR A 17 7.55 36.27 -25.79
C THR A 17 7.40 35.24 -24.67
N GLU A 18 8.50 34.88 -24.01
CA GLU A 18 8.46 33.97 -22.85
C GLU A 18 7.61 34.54 -21.71
N ASP A 19 7.68 35.86 -21.46
CA ASP A 19 6.91 36.53 -20.41
C ASP A 19 5.39 36.47 -20.66
N GLU A 20 4.97 36.59 -21.91
CA GLU A 20 3.56 36.45 -22.29
C GLU A 20 3.06 35.02 -22.10
N ILE A 21 3.88 34.04 -22.48
CA ILE A 21 3.57 32.62 -22.31
C ILE A 21 3.51 32.28 -20.82
N TYR A 22 4.48 32.73 -20.03
CA TYR A 22 4.48 32.57 -18.58
C TYR A 22 3.22 33.19 -17.96
N SER A 23 2.92 34.44 -18.32
CA SER A 23 1.77 35.17 -17.76
C SER A 23 0.44 34.51 -18.07
N ARG A 24 0.30 33.90 -19.26
CA ARG A 24 -0.91 33.19 -19.64
C ARG A 24 -1.02 31.79 -19.00
N PHE A 25 0.09 31.07 -18.90
CA PHE A 25 0.08 29.67 -18.45
C PHE A 25 0.18 29.54 -16.92
N LYS A 26 0.61 30.58 -16.19
CA LYS A 26 0.69 30.56 -14.71
C LYS A 26 -0.69 30.45 -14.04
N GLU A 27 -1.78 30.77 -14.75
CA GLU A 27 -3.15 30.62 -14.25
C GLU A 27 -3.53 29.16 -13.98
N TYR A 28 -2.86 28.21 -14.64
CA TYR A 28 -3.17 26.78 -14.54
C TYR A 28 -2.29 26.05 -13.53
N GLY A 29 -1.23 26.70 -13.03
CA GLY A 29 -0.31 26.12 -12.06
C GLY A 29 1.03 26.85 -11.98
N THR A 30 1.84 26.46 -11.00
CA THR A 30 3.19 27.01 -10.82
C THR A 30 4.10 26.51 -11.94
N ILE A 31 4.66 27.43 -12.72
CA ILE A 31 5.57 27.10 -13.80
C ILE A 31 7.00 27.03 -13.26
N ASN A 32 7.68 25.93 -13.52
CA ASN A 32 9.10 25.70 -13.24
C ASN A 32 9.99 26.34 -14.32
N GLU A 33 9.61 26.17 -15.59
CA GLU A 33 10.41 26.65 -16.72
C GLU A 33 9.51 26.97 -17.92
N VAL A 34 9.72 28.13 -18.55
CA VAL A 34 9.22 28.42 -19.90
C VAL A 34 10.43 28.51 -20.81
N TYR A 35 10.37 27.83 -21.94
CA TYR A 35 11.42 27.89 -22.95
C TYR A 35 10.79 28.10 -24.32
N LEU A 36 10.94 29.29 -24.89
CA LEU A 36 10.50 29.61 -26.23
C LEU A 36 11.51 29.06 -27.24
N MET A 37 11.05 28.22 -28.16
CA MET A 37 11.88 27.70 -29.23
C MET A 37 12.03 28.75 -30.32
N SER A 38 13.00 29.65 -30.14
CA SER A 38 13.39 30.63 -31.15
C SER A 38 14.38 30.01 -32.15
N GLY A 39 14.06 30.03 -33.44
CA GLY A 39 15.08 29.87 -34.50
C GLY A 39 15.02 28.62 -35.39
N GLY A 40 13.89 27.93 -35.56
CA GLY A 40 13.78 26.81 -36.51
C GLY A 40 12.50 26.83 -37.32
N ARG A 41 12.60 27.00 -38.66
CA ARG A 41 11.49 27.16 -39.62
C ARG A 41 10.37 26.13 -39.42
N SER A 42 9.33 26.48 -38.66
CA SER A 42 8.01 25.90 -38.91
C SER A 42 7.58 26.32 -40.32
N ARG A 43 7.05 25.39 -41.12
CA ARG A 43 6.51 25.70 -42.46
C ARG A 43 5.38 26.73 -42.40
N SER A 44 4.78 26.96 -41.23
CA SER A 44 3.70 27.93 -40.99
C SER A 44 4.15 29.31 -40.47
N GLY A 45 5.43 29.49 -40.13
CA GLY A 45 5.94 30.75 -39.56
C GLY A 45 5.56 31.00 -38.09
N GLN A 46 4.82 30.11 -37.45
CA GLN A 46 4.43 30.22 -36.04
C GLN A 46 5.53 29.72 -35.09
N SER A 47 5.58 30.31 -33.89
CA SER A 47 6.52 29.93 -32.84
C SER A 47 5.97 28.75 -32.01
N SER A 48 6.82 28.16 -31.18
CA SER A 48 6.43 27.09 -30.25
C SER A 48 7.27 27.20 -28.98
N ALA A 49 6.75 26.74 -27.86
CA ALA A 49 7.41 26.78 -26.57
C ALA A 49 7.27 25.46 -25.82
N PHE A 50 8.12 25.26 -24.82
CA PHE A 50 7.90 24.30 -23.77
C PHE A 50 7.52 25.03 -22.49
N VAL A 51 6.50 24.51 -21.80
CA VAL A 51 6.11 24.96 -20.46
C VAL A 51 6.22 23.77 -19.53
N LYS A 52 7.01 23.89 -18.47
CA LYS A 52 7.21 22.84 -17.48
C LYS A 52 6.57 23.24 -16.17
N TYR A 53 5.64 22.44 -15.68
CA TYR A 53 5.02 22.64 -14.36
C TYR A 53 5.77 21.85 -13.28
N TYR A 54 5.45 22.12 -12.02
CA TYR A 54 5.94 21.32 -10.89
C TYR A 54 5.13 20.02 -10.72
N ASP A 55 3.91 19.97 -11.23
CA ASP A 55 2.97 18.86 -11.04
C ASP A 55 2.18 18.52 -12.33
N THR A 56 1.65 17.30 -12.40
CA THR A 56 0.91 16.79 -13.58
C THR A 56 -0.49 17.41 -13.67
N GLU A 57 -1.10 17.73 -12.55
CA GLU A 57 -2.47 18.29 -12.51
C GLU A 57 -2.53 19.68 -13.17
N SER A 58 -1.50 20.51 -12.95
CA SER A 58 -1.29 21.77 -13.65
C SER A 58 -1.13 21.58 -15.16
N CYS A 59 -0.48 20.50 -15.57
CA CYS A 59 -0.37 20.15 -16.98
C CYS A 59 -1.74 19.81 -17.59
N GLU A 60 -2.56 19.05 -16.86
CA GLU A 60 -3.90 18.65 -17.28
C GLU A 60 -4.85 19.84 -17.36
N ARG A 61 -4.84 20.73 -16.36
CA ARG A 61 -5.62 21.98 -16.38
C ARG A 61 -5.24 22.86 -17.58
N ALA A 62 -3.94 23.03 -17.83
CA ALA A 62 -3.46 23.81 -18.96
C ALA A 62 -3.83 23.19 -20.32
N ILE A 63 -3.75 21.86 -20.46
CA ILE A 63 -4.20 21.17 -21.68
C ILE A 63 -5.72 21.35 -21.86
N ALA A 64 -6.51 21.09 -20.81
CA ALA A 64 -7.97 21.16 -20.88
C ALA A 64 -8.48 22.57 -21.24
N ALA A 65 -7.85 23.62 -20.70
CA ALA A 65 -8.24 25.00 -20.96
C ALA A 65 -7.70 25.56 -22.28
N MET A 66 -6.46 25.24 -22.64
CA MET A 66 -5.76 25.95 -23.72
C MET A 66 -5.63 25.14 -25.02
N HIS A 67 -5.71 23.81 -24.99
CA HIS A 67 -5.52 22.99 -26.21
C HIS A 67 -6.69 23.18 -27.20
N MET A 68 -6.42 23.79 -28.35
CA MET A 68 -7.39 24.01 -29.45
C MET A 68 -8.63 24.85 -29.08
N ALA A 69 -8.66 25.41 -27.86
CA ALA A 69 -9.72 26.27 -27.37
C ALA A 69 -9.17 27.65 -26.93
N GLY A 70 -7.97 27.70 -26.35
CA GLY A 70 -7.35 28.92 -25.86
C GLY A 70 -6.52 29.66 -26.91
N LYS A 71 -6.45 30.98 -26.80
CA LYS A 71 -5.54 31.86 -27.58
C LYS A 71 -4.52 32.47 -26.63
N LEU A 72 -3.31 32.79 -27.11
CA LEU A 72 -2.30 33.45 -26.28
C LEU A 72 -2.75 34.89 -25.94
N ARG A 73 -3.20 35.65 -26.94
CA ARG A 73 -3.81 36.98 -26.79
C ARG A 73 -5.25 36.96 -27.32
N THR A 74 -6.11 37.79 -26.78
CA THR A 74 -7.54 37.86 -27.18
C THR A 74 -7.73 38.23 -28.65
N GLN A 75 -6.81 39.01 -29.21
CA GLN A 75 -6.79 39.48 -30.59
C GLN A 75 -6.15 38.50 -31.58
N ASP A 76 -5.52 37.42 -31.09
CA ASP A 76 -4.86 36.46 -31.98
C ASP A 76 -5.89 35.73 -32.85
N ARG A 77 -5.53 35.45 -34.11
CA ARG A 77 -6.41 34.69 -35.01
C ARG A 77 -6.50 33.23 -34.61
N ASP A 78 -5.36 32.63 -34.29
CA ASP A 78 -5.20 31.19 -34.12
C ASP A 78 -5.20 30.78 -32.64
N THR A 79 -5.80 29.62 -32.33
CA THR A 79 -5.73 28.99 -30.99
C THR A 79 -4.43 28.23 -30.80
N VAL A 80 -3.92 28.17 -29.58
CA VAL A 80 -2.69 27.42 -29.28
C VAL A 80 -2.93 25.91 -29.23
N VAL A 81 -1.86 25.15 -29.45
CA VAL A 81 -1.88 23.68 -29.37
C VAL A 81 -1.05 23.24 -28.18
N VAL A 82 -1.71 22.81 -27.11
CA VAL A 82 -1.04 22.35 -25.87
C VAL A 82 -1.11 20.84 -25.73
N LYS A 83 0.02 20.15 -25.61
CA LYS A 83 0.10 18.69 -25.41
C LYS A 83 1.29 18.32 -24.54
N TYR A 84 1.32 17.13 -23.94
CA TYR A 84 2.55 16.63 -23.31
C TYR A 84 3.72 16.61 -24.31
N ALA A 85 4.88 17.08 -23.85
CA ALA A 85 6.10 17.06 -24.63
C ALA A 85 6.60 15.62 -24.74
N LYS A 86 6.86 15.17 -25.98
CA LYS A 86 7.48 13.85 -26.21
C LYS A 86 8.88 13.85 -25.60
N SER A 87 9.20 12.83 -24.80
CA SER A 87 10.57 12.63 -24.31
C SER A 87 11.50 12.39 -25.51
N GLN A 88 12.42 13.33 -25.75
CA GLN A 88 13.58 12.98 -26.56
C GLN A 88 14.41 12.01 -25.72
N ALA A 89 14.52 10.75 -26.17
CA ALA A 89 15.53 9.83 -25.68
C ALA A 89 16.89 10.54 -25.82
N ARG A 90 17.45 11.00 -24.70
CA ARG A 90 18.76 11.63 -24.69
C ARG A 90 19.78 10.58 -25.12
N ARG A 91 20.37 10.78 -26.30
CA ARG A 91 21.73 10.32 -26.59
C ARG A 91 22.65 11.01 -25.60
N SER A 92 22.92 10.38 -24.47
CA SER A 92 23.99 10.77 -23.56
C SER A 92 25.27 10.06 -24.00
N ALA A 93 26.13 10.79 -24.72
CA ALA A 93 27.56 10.55 -24.69
C ALA A 93 28.23 11.84 -24.19
N PRO A 94 29.13 11.79 -23.20
CA PRO A 94 29.82 12.97 -22.69
C PRO A 94 30.93 13.38 -23.67
N TYR A 95 30.94 14.63 -24.11
CA TYR A 95 32.06 15.20 -24.85
C TYR A 95 33.08 15.78 -23.86
N ILE A 96 34.15 15.01 -23.65
CA ILE A 96 35.49 15.53 -23.32
C ILE A 96 36.12 16.00 -24.65
N HIS A 97 36.94 17.04 -24.60
CA HIS A 97 37.67 17.61 -25.74
C HIS A 97 38.37 16.57 -26.64
N SER A 98 38.22 16.73 -27.95
CA SER A 98 38.91 16.07 -29.09
C SER A 98 40.38 16.56 -29.24
N PRO A 99 41.30 16.02 -30.10
CA PRO A 99 41.04 15.44 -31.45
C PRO A 99 41.94 14.30 -32.00
N GLY A 100 41.43 13.59 -33.03
CA GLY A 100 42.22 12.77 -33.98
C GLY A 100 41.37 11.83 -34.88
N PRO A 101 41.62 11.66 -36.21
CA PRO A 101 40.62 11.21 -37.20
C PRO A 101 40.89 9.79 -37.81
N PRO A 102 40.31 9.35 -38.95
CA PRO A 102 39.10 8.51 -39.04
C PRO A 102 39.29 7.18 -39.82
N VAL A 103 38.49 6.13 -39.58
CA VAL A 103 38.28 5.04 -40.58
C VAL A 103 36.87 4.39 -40.51
N SER A 104 36.11 4.62 -41.58
CA SER A 104 35.19 3.77 -42.37
C SER A 104 34.49 2.49 -41.83
N THR A 105 33.20 2.41 -42.21
CA THR A 105 32.38 1.25 -42.69
C THR A 105 31.78 0.23 -41.72
N GLY A 106 30.47 -0.02 -41.87
CA GLY A 106 29.94 -1.40 -41.84
C GLY A 106 28.59 -1.63 -41.14
N MET A 107 27.58 -1.93 -41.94
CA MET A 107 26.18 -2.29 -41.64
C MET A 107 25.90 -3.32 -40.52
N GLY A 108 24.75 -3.12 -39.85
CA GLY A 108 23.66 -4.11 -39.79
C GLY A 108 23.75 -5.23 -38.75
N GLY A 109 23.06 -5.05 -37.61
CA GLY A 109 22.76 -6.15 -36.68
C GLY A 109 21.66 -5.79 -35.68
N ARG A 110 20.51 -6.48 -35.76
CA ARG A 110 19.47 -6.52 -34.71
C ARG A 110 19.98 -7.32 -33.50
N PRO A 111 19.72 -6.89 -32.26
CA PRO A 111 19.67 -7.80 -31.14
C PRO A 111 18.28 -7.87 -30.49
N HIS A 112 17.78 -9.10 -30.40
CA HIS A 112 16.97 -9.71 -29.34
C HIS A 112 16.20 -8.80 -28.36
N HIS A 113 14.86 -8.88 -28.44
CA HIS A 113 13.96 -8.53 -27.34
C HIS A 113 13.95 -9.63 -26.28
N THR A 114 14.33 -9.27 -25.05
CA THR A 114 13.90 -9.95 -23.83
C THR A 114 12.45 -9.54 -23.51
N PRO A 115 11.63 -10.41 -22.89
CA PRO A 115 10.24 -10.09 -22.61
C PRO A 115 10.17 -9.03 -21.50
N SER A 116 9.73 -7.83 -21.87
CA SER A 116 9.38 -6.74 -20.97
C SER A 116 8.04 -7.03 -20.27
N GLN A 117 7.95 -6.59 -19.01
CA GLN A 117 6.81 -6.65 -18.09
C GLN A 117 5.45 -6.24 -18.71
N PRO A 118 4.31 -6.75 -18.18
CA PRO A 118 2.98 -6.38 -18.64
C PRO A 118 2.68 -4.90 -18.39
N THR A 119 2.06 -4.25 -19.37
CA THR A 119 1.66 -2.84 -19.37
C THR A 119 0.47 -2.57 -18.45
N HIS A 120 0.51 -1.41 -17.76
CA HIS A 120 -0.39 -0.96 -16.69
C HIS A 120 -1.83 -0.56 -17.09
N THR A 121 -2.44 -1.11 -18.14
CA THR A 121 -3.78 -0.66 -18.62
C THR A 121 -4.81 -1.76 -18.88
N ALA A 122 -4.44 -3.03 -18.70
CA ALA A 122 -5.40 -4.13 -18.83
C ALA A 122 -6.39 -4.11 -17.65
N GLY A 123 -7.69 -4.05 -17.94
CA GLY A 123 -8.76 -4.08 -16.92
C GLY A 123 -9.24 -2.71 -16.42
N CYS A 124 -8.73 -1.59 -16.95
CA CYS A 124 -9.13 -0.26 -16.49
C CYS A 124 -10.20 0.43 -17.35
N LYS A 125 -10.42 -0.02 -18.59
CA LYS A 125 -11.30 0.65 -19.57
C LYS A 125 -12.59 -0.14 -19.79
N LEU A 126 -13.71 0.56 -19.71
CA LEU A 126 -15.06 0.06 -19.91
C LEU A 126 -15.69 0.63 -21.18
N PHE A 127 -16.50 -0.18 -21.85
CA PHE A 127 -17.46 0.25 -22.86
C PHE A 127 -18.86 0.28 -22.23
N VAL A 128 -19.56 1.39 -22.41
CA VAL A 128 -20.92 1.64 -21.94
C VAL A 128 -21.83 1.84 -23.14
N GLY A 129 -22.80 0.96 -23.34
CA GLY A 129 -23.77 1.02 -24.43
C GLY A 129 -25.20 1.17 -23.93
N GLY A 130 -26.12 1.52 -24.83
CA GLY A 130 -27.54 1.69 -24.49
C GLY A 130 -27.86 2.99 -23.76
N LEU A 131 -27.01 4.01 -23.93
CA LEU A 131 -27.22 5.33 -23.34
C LEU A 131 -28.26 6.12 -24.18
N PRO A 132 -29.05 7.00 -23.55
CA PRO A 132 -29.92 7.92 -24.28
C PRO A 132 -29.10 8.88 -25.14
N ASP A 133 -29.69 9.38 -26.24
CA ASP A 133 -29.00 10.27 -27.17
C ASP A 133 -28.67 11.65 -26.57
N PHE A 134 -29.43 12.08 -25.56
CA PHE A 134 -29.22 13.32 -24.81
C PHE A 134 -28.26 13.21 -23.62
N VAL A 135 -27.73 12.01 -23.31
CA VAL A 135 -26.77 11.85 -22.19
C VAL A 135 -25.56 12.75 -22.40
N ASP A 136 -25.07 13.40 -21.35
CA ASP A 136 -23.83 14.16 -21.43
C ASP A 136 -22.68 13.50 -20.64
N ARG A 137 -21.54 14.20 -20.60
CA ARG A 137 -20.35 13.71 -19.92
C ARG A 137 -20.52 13.72 -18.40
N ASP A 138 -21.21 14.72 -17.86
CA ASP A 138 -21.34 14.94 -16.42
C ASP A 138 -22.28 13.91 -15.81
N ASP A 139 -23.34 13.52 -16.55
CA ASP A 139 -24.21 12.38 -16.21
C ASP A 139 -23.40 11.08 -16.03
N LEU A 140 -22.50 10.80 -16.98
CA LEU A 140 -21.67 9.59 -16.94
C LEU A 140 -20.65 9.63 -15.81
N ILE A 141 -20.10 10.79 -15.48
CA ILE A 141 -19.24 10.95 -14.31
C ILE A 141 -20.03 10.69 -13.04
N ALA A 142 -21.22 11.27 -12.90
CA ALA A 142 -22.08 11.07 -11.72
C ALA A 142 -22.43 9.58 -11.49
N ILE A 143 -22.66 8.84 -12.57
CA ILE A 143 -22.98 7.40 -12.51
C ILE A 143 -21.76 6.53 -12.16
N PHE A 144 -20.59 6.83 -12.71
CA PHE A 144 -19.41 5.95 -12.62
C PHE A 144 -18.41 6.35 -11.52
N CYS A 145 -18.41 7.60 -11.07
CA CYS A 145 -17.57 8.08 -9.97
C CYS A 145 -17.75 7.32 -8.64
N PRO A 146 -18.94 6.84 -8.25
CA PRO A 146 -19.11 6.09 -7.00
C PRO A 146 -18.28 4.79 -6.91
N PHE A 147 -17.85 4.23 -8.05
CA PHE A 147 -17.06 3.00 -8.09
C PHE A 147 -15.55 3.26 -8.09
N GLY A 148 -15.11 4.48 -8.39
CA GLY A 148 -13.70 4.90 -8.36
C GLY A 148 -13.43 6.17 -9.18
N HIS A 149 -12.18 6.63 -9.16
CA HIS A 149 -11.79 7.83 -9.91
C HIS A 149 -11.76 7.58 -11.41
N VAL A 150 -12.62 8.29 -12.15
CA VAL A 150 -12.74 8.20 -13.61
C VAL A 150 -11.67 9.06 -14.27
N GLU A 151 -10.65 8.43 -14.84
CA GLU A 151 -9.53 9.06 -15.55
C GLU A 151 -9.98 9.69 -16.88
N SER A 152 -10.89 9.04 -17.60
CA SER A 152 -11.43 9.60 -18.85
C SER A 152 -12.83 9.09 -19.18
N VAL A 153 -13.63 9.99 -19.78
CA VAL A 153 -14.93 9.67 -20.39
C VAL A 153 -14.88 10.09 -21.85
N HIS A 154 -15.14 9.14 -22.75
CA HIS A 154 -15.24 9.38 -24.18
C HIS A 154 -16.64 9.03 -24.68
N LEU A 155 -17.52 10.02 -24.73
CA LEU A 155 -18.89 9.89 -25.20
C LEU A 155 -18.97 9.92 -26.74
N MET A 156 -19.73 9.00 -27.31
CA MET A 156 -19.97 8.86 -28.74
C MET A 156 -21.48 8.89 -29.00
N GLN A 157 -21.96 10.03 -29.51
CA GLN A 157 -23.35 10.25 -29.93
C GLN A 157 -23.49 10.19 -31.45
N GLY A 158 -24.66 9.77 -31.94
CA GLY A 158 -25.06 9.91 -33.35
C GLY A 158 -24.42 8.95 -34.36
N LYS A 159 -23.64 7.94 -33.94
CA LYS A 159 -22.98 6.97 -34.83
C LYS A 159 -23.57 5.56 -34.81
N SER A 160 -24.52 5.28 -33.91
CA SER A 160 -25.18 3.97 -33.83
C SER A 160 -26.37 3.87 -34.78
N LYS A 161 -26.58 2.69 -35.38
CA LYS A 161 -27.79 2.37 -36.16
C LYS A 161 -29.08 2.42 -35.33
N SER A 162 -28.98 2.30 -34.00
CA SER A 162 -30.11 2.34 -33.06
C SER A 162 -30.43 3.75 -32.53
N GLY A 163 -29.68 4.79 -32.91
CA GLY A 163 -29.82 6.15 -32.36
C GLY A 163 -29.27 6.33 -30.94
N GLN A 164 -29.02 5.24 -30.20
CA GLN A 164 -28.47 5.28 -28.85
C GLN A 164 -27.00 5.73 -28.81
N ALA A 165 -26.63 6.44 -27.74
CA ALA A 165 -25.26 6.81 -27.45
C ALA A 165 -24.48 5.66 -26.81
N CYS A 166 -23.16 5.74 -26.88
CA CYS A 166 -22.25 4.84 -26.16
C CYS A 166 -21.03 5.62 -25.68
N ALA A 167 -20.36 5.15 -24.63
CA ALA A 167 -19.19 5.81 -24.08
C ALA A 167 -18.08 4.81 -23.75
N PHE A 168 -16.84 5.29 -23.70
CA PHE A 168 -15.75 4.61 -23.01
C PHE A 168 -15.43 5.33 -21.71
N ILE A 169 -15.25 4.56 -20.63
CA ILE A 169 -14.90 5.08 -19.31
C ILE A 169 -13.62 4.38 -18.87
N THR A 170 -12.60 5.13 -18.50
CA THR A 170 -11.34 4.57 -18.00
C THR A 170 -11.16 4.94 -16.53
N TYR A 171 -10.86 3.97 -15.68
CA TYR A 171 -10.47 4.16 -14.29
C TYR A 171 -8.96 4.15 -14.14
N GLN A 172 -8.45 4.82 -13.11
CA GLN A 172 -7.01 4.84 -12.82
C GLN A 172 -6.45 3.46 -12.42
N ILE A 173 -7.28 2.61 -11.82
CA ILE A 173 -6.93 1.24 -11.38
C ILE A 173 -8.05 0.25 -11.75
N PRO A 174 -7.76 -1.06 -11.89
CA PRO A 174 -8.71 -2.04 -12.44
C PRO A 174 -9.88 -2.40 -11.51
N GLY A 175 -9.70 -2.34 -10.18
CA GLY A 175 -10.73 -2.74 -9.20
C GLY A 175 -12.09 -2.01 -9.37
N PRO A 176 -12.12 -0.66 -9.44
CA PRO A 176 -13.31 0.12 -9.77
C PRO A 176 -14.06 -0.33 -11.02
N ALA A 177 -13.34 -0.76 -12.07
CA ALA A 177 -13.92 -1.17 -13.33
C ALA A 177 -14.72 -2.48 -13.18
N GLU A 178 -14.21 -3.44 -12.40
CA GLU A 178 -14.90 -4.70 -12.08
C GLU A 178 -16.18 -4.46 -11.27
N VAL A 179 -16.10 -3.59 -10.26
CA VAL A 179 -17.26 -3.24 -9.43
C VAL A 179 -18.32 -2.52 -10.26
N ALA A 180 -17.93 -1.55 -11.10
CA ALA A 180 -18.84 -0.83 -11.98
C ALA A 180 -19.55 -1.77 -12.97
N ILE A 181 -18.86 -2.75 -13.57
CA ILE A 181 -19.51 -3.77 -14.41
C ILE A 181 -20.52 -4.56 -13.59
N ARG A 182 -20.14 -5.04 -12.40
CA ARG A 182 -21.01 -5.88 -11.58
C ARG A 182 -22.29 -5.14 -11.18
N GLU A 183 -22.18 -3.89 -10.76
CA GLU A 183 -23.32 -3.13 -10.23
C GLU A 183 -24.18 -2.50 -11.33
N LEU A 184 -23.59 -2.05 -12.44
CA LEU A 184 -24.32 -1.28 -13.46
C LEU A 184 -24.79 -2.09 -14.67
N ASN A 185 -24.04 -3.12 -15.10
CA ASN A 185 -24.31 -3.82 -16.36
C ASN A 185 -25.69 -4.52 -16.34
N GLY A 186 -26.60 -4.07 -17.21
CA GLY A 186 -27.95 -4.63 -17.32
C GLY A 186 -28.87 -4.35 -16.13
N ARG A 187 -28.42 -3.57 -15.14
CA ARG A 187 -29.18 -3.23 -13.93
C ARG A 187 -29.54 -1.76 -13.84
N TYR A 188 -28.65 -0.87 -14.27
CA TYR A 188 -28.87 0.57 -14.18
C TYR A 188 -29.65 1.10 -15.39
N ARG A 189 -30.65 1.96 -15.13
CA ARG A 189 -31.49 2.61 -16.14
C ARG A 189 -31.47 4.12 -15.92
N MET A 190 -31.19 4.86 -16.98
CA MET A 190 -31.32 6.32 -16.99
C MET A 190 -32.79 6.70 -17.28
N GLU A 191 -33.25 7.84 -16.79
CA GLU A 191 -34.62 8.32 -17.03
C GLU A 191 -34.92 8.29 -18.55
N GLU A 192 -36.04 7.66 -18.90
CA GLU A 192 -36.52 7.47 -20.28
C GLU A 192 -35.62 6.64 -21.23
N SER A 193 -34.62 5.91 -20.73
CA SER A 193 -33.73 5.04 -21.54
C SER A 193 -33.91 3.52 -21.29
N SER A 194 -33.31 2.73 -22.19
CA SER A 194 -33.04 1.30 -21.99
C SER A 194 -32.03 1.10 -20.85
N VAL A 195 -31.96 -0.12 -20.29
CA VAL A 195 -30.88 -0.46 -19.34
C VAL A 195 -29.51 -0.32 -20.02
N ILE A 196 -28.54 0.22 -19.29
CA ILE A 196 -27.19 0.40 -19.84
C ILE A 196 -26.44 -0.93 -19.84
N SER A 197 -25.62 -1.17 -20.86
CA SER A 197 -24.71 -2.31 -20.92
C SER A 197 -23.29 -1.83 -20.61
N VAL A 198 -22.64 -2.45 -19.63
CA VAL A 198 -21.29 -2.09 -19.18
C VAL A 198 -20.40 -3.33 -19.25
N ARG A 199 -19.29 -3.23 -19.97
CA ARG A 199 -18.33 -4.34 -20.14
C ARG A 199 -16.92 -3.81 -20.30
N PHE A 200 -15.90 -4.65 -20.13
CA PHE A 200 -14.54 -4.26 -20.49
C PHE A 200 -14.46 -3.85 -21.96
N ALA A 201 -13.72 -2.79 -22.22
CA ALA A 201 -13.42 -2.33 -23.56
C ALA A 201 -12.33 -3.23 -24.16
N ASP A 202 -12.60 -3.83 -25.31
CA ASP A 202 -11.58 -4.56 -26.06
C ASP A 202 -10.42 -3.61 -26.41
N SER A 203 -9.21 -3.91 -25.93
CA SER A 203 -8.01 -3.15 -26.29
C SER A 203 -7.61 -3.43 -27.75
N ASP A 204 -7.16 -2.39 -28.43
CA ASP A 204 -7.05 -2.28 -29.89
C ASP A 204 -6.33 -3.43 -30.65
N SER A 205 -7.12 -4.14 -31.47
CA SER A 205 -6.99 -4.35 -32.93
C SER A 205 -5.69 -4.89 -33.58
N THR A 206 -4.63 -5.24 -32.85
CA THR A 206 -3.44 -5.94 -33.42
C THR A 206 -3.55 -7.47 -33.35
N ALA A 207 -4.15 -8.02 -32.28
CA ALA A 207 -4.33 -9.47 -32.12
C ALA A 207 -5.38 -10.06 -33.09
N ALA A 208 -6.47 -9.31 -33.34
CA ALA A 208 -7.52 -9.74 -34.27
C ALA A 208 -7.03 -9.78 -35.74
N ARG A 209 -6.15 -8.85 -36.15
CA ARG A 209 -5.49 -8.90 -37.47
C ARG A 209 -4.51 -10.05 -37.57
N ALA A 210 -3.72 -10.36 -36.53
CA ALA A 210 -2.82 -11.51 -36.51
C ALA A 210 -3.56 -12.86 -36.63
N VAL A 211 -4.71 -13.00 -35.98
CA VAL A 211 -5.55 -14.21 -36.08
C VAL A 211 -6.24 -14.32 -37.45
N SER A 212 -6.65 -13.19 -38.03
CA SER A 212 -7.23 -13.12 -39.38
C SER A 212 -6.20 -13.42 -40.47
N GLU A 213 -4.97 -12.94 -40.30
CA GLU A 213 -3.85 -13.12 -41.21
C GLU A 213 -3.26 -14.54 -41.09
N ALA A 214 -3.24 -15.13 -39.88
CA ALA A 214 -2.94 -16.53 -39.65
C ALA A 214 -4.00 -17.48 -40.26
N LYS A 215 -5.30 -17.13 -40.18
CA LYS A 215 -6.38 -17.86 -40.88
C LYS A 215 -6.27 -17.73 -42.40
N ARG A 216 -5.85 -16.58 -42.92
CA ARG A 216 -5.62 -16.34 -44.35
C ARG A 216 -4.38 -17.10 -44.87
N MET A 217 -3.30 -17.14 -44.10
CA MET A 217 -2.10 -17.95 -44.40
C MET A 217 -2.37 -19.45 -44.34
N ARG A 218 -3.22 -19.91 -43.40
CA ARG A 218 -3.63 -21.31 -43.28
C ARG A 218 -4.51 -21.76 -44.45
N ARG A 219 -5.36 -20.88 -44.98
CA ARG A 219 -6.13 -21.12 -46.22
C ARG A 219 -5.26 -21.09 -47.47
N SER A 220 -4.24 -20.22 -47.56
CA SER A 220 -3.30 -20.23 -48.68
C SER A 220 -2.35 -21.44 -48.68
N MET A 221 -2.13 -22.07 -47.51
CA MET A 221 -1.38 -23.33 -47.40
C MET A 221 -2.23 -24.56 -47.76
N GLN A 222 -3.54 -24.54 -47.49
CA GLN A 222 -4.46 -25.65 -47.84
C GLN A 222 -4.77 -25.74 -49.35
N GLN A 223 -4.52 -24.68 -50.12
CA GLN A 223 -4.78 -24.67 -51.58
C GLN A 223 -3.59 -25.12 -52.44
N ARG A 224 -2.44 -25.48 -51.84
CA ARG A 224 -1.24 -25.94 -52.56
C ARG A 224 -0.96 -27.44 -52.47
N GLN A 225 -1.88 -28.25 -51.93
CA GLN A 225 -1.74 -29.72 -51.85
C GLN A 225 -2.74 -30.47 -52.75
N HIS A 226 -2.88 -30.03 -54.00
CA HIS A 226 -3.42 -30.86 -55.07
C HIS A 226 -2.46 -30.76 -56.25
N TYR A 227 -1.45 -31.64 -56.27
CA TYR A 227 -0.86 -32.35 -57.42
C TYR A 227 0.50 -32.95 -57.02
N GLY A 228 0.60 -34.29 -57.02
CA GLY A 228 1.77 -35.02 -57.51
C GLY A 228 2.83 -35.53 -56.52
N HIS A 229 2.71 -36.82 -56.19
CA HIS A 229 3.74 -37.88 -56.06
C HIS A 229 4.93 -37.81 -55.06
N GLU A 230 5.02 -38.90 -54.28
CA GLU A 230 6.12 -39.47 -53.46
C GLU A 230 7.46 -39.71 -54.22
N PRO A 231 8.63 -39.96 -53.57
CA PRO A 231 8.80 -40.83 -52.38
C PRO A 231 9.89 -40.52 -51.32
N ASN A 232 9.79 -41.31 -50.24
CA ASN A 232 10.82 -41.82 -49.30
C ASN A 232 11.54 -40.87 -48.31
N SER A 233 11.14 -40.96 -47.03
CA SER A 233 11.88 -41.69 -45.96
C SER A 233 11.71 -41.05 -44.58
N SER A 234 11.47 -41.94 -43.60
CA SER A 234 11.50 -41.77 -42.14
C SER A 234 10.51 -40.78 -41.50
N HIS A 235 9.38 -41.37 -41.10
CA HIS A 235 8.40 -40.94 -40.08
C HIS A 235 9.09 -40.59 -38.74
N GLY A 236 8.58 -39.76 -37.83
CA GLY A 236 7.26 -39.15 -37.67
C GLY A 236 7.11 -38.66 -36.22
N TYR A 237 6.40 -37.55 -36.05
CA TYR A 237 6.23 -36.75 -34.83
C TYR A 237 5.02 -37.17 -33.95
N ARG A 238 5.11 -36.80 -32.65
CA ARG A 238 4.04 -36.31 -31.70
C ARG A 238 2.91 -37.22 -31.17
N SER A 239 2.95 -37.44 -29.83
CA SER A 239 2.00 -37.21 -28.70
C SER A 239 0.46 -37.28 -28.92
N PRO A 240 -0.44 -37.62 -27.92
CA PRO A 240 -0.33 -37.60 -26.44
C PRO A 240 -1.10 -38.79 -25.70
N PRO A 241 -1.68 -38.68 -24.46
CA PRO A 241 -1.72 -39.71 -23.37
C PRO A 241 -2.97 -40.65 -23.43
N PRO A 242 -3.45 -41.42 -22.42
CA PRO A 242 -3.02 -41.76 -21.04
C PRO A 242 -3.08 -43.30 -20.69
N ASN A 243 -2.79 -43.63 -19.42
CA ASN A 243 -3.27 -44.80 -18.63
C ASN A 243 -2.53 -46.16 -18.67
N GLN A 244 -2.49 -46.77 -17.47
CA GLN A 244 -2.36 -48.20 -17.12
C GLN A 244 -1.00 -48.94 -17.08
N ALA A 245 -0.81 -49.61 -15.93
CA ALA A 245 -0.07 -50.84 -15.65
C ALA A 245 1.46 -50.81 -15.88
N TYR A 246 2.29 -51.27 -14.95
CA TYR A 246 2.48 -52.69 -14.72
C TYR A 246 3.08 -53.01 -13.35
N MET A 247 2.61 -54.11 -12.78
CA MET A 247 3.25 -54.85 -11.70
C MET A 247 4.59 -55.45 -12.15
N SER A 248 5.43 -55.69 -11.14
CA SER A 248 6.32 -56.87 -10.99
C SER A 248 7.73 -56.78 -11.60
N ARG A 249 8.77 -56.71 -10.75
CA ARG A 249 9.50 -57.89 -10.22
C ARG A 249 10.74 -57.51 -9.37
N ASN A 250 10.74 -58.01 -8.13
CA ASN A 250 11.83 -58.58 -7.31
C ASN A 250 13.24 -57.92 -7.21
N SER A 251 13.44 -57.16 -6.11
CA SER A 251 14.45 -57.31 -5.00
C SER A 251 15.96 -56.97 -5.22
N PRO A 252 16.78 -56.76 -4.14
CA PRO A 252 17.44 -55.50 -3.69
C PRO A 252 19.01 -55.60 -3.77
N PRO A 253 19.91 -54.72 -3.22
CA PRO A 253 19.77 -53.79 -2.07
C PRO A 253 20.49 -52.41 -2.11
N ASP A 254 20.28 -51.70 -0.99
CA ASP A 254 21.05 -50.61 -0.36
C ASP A 254 20.84 -49.13 -0.78
N GLY A 255 20.33 -48.36 0.18
CA GLY A 255 20.33 -46.89 0.18
C GLY A 255 19.17 -46.27 0.95
N GLY A 256 19.03 -46.58 2.24
CA GLY A 256 18.04 -45.94 3.11
C GLY A 256 18.29 -44.44 3.31
N GLY A 257 17.22 -43.65 3.35
CA GLY A 257 17.31 -42.23 3.66
C GLY A 257 15.97 -41.51 3.59
N VAL A 258 15.44 -41.15 4.76
CA VAL A 258 14.37 -40.17 5.02
C VAL A 258 12.94 -40.59 4.64
N GLY A 259 12.70 -41.22 3.47
CA GLY A 259 11.34 -41.59 3.03
C GLY A 259 10.64 -42.63 3.90
N ASP A 260 11.35 -43.69 4.27
CA ASP A 260 10.80 -44.78 5.10
C ASP A 260 10.57 -44.37 6.55
N ALA A 261 11.37 -43.44 7.07
CA ALA A 261 11.21 -42.91 8.42
C ALA A 261 9.97 -42.02 8.53
N VAL A 262 9.69 -41.20 7.50
CA VAL A 262 8.48 -40.37 7.43
C VAL A 262 7.25 -41.24 7.21
N ALA A 263 7.32 -42.27 6.37
CA ALA A 263 6.23 -43.22 6.17
C ALA A 263 5.94 -44.06 7.44
N ALA A 264 6.98 -44.46 8.18
CA ALA A 264 6.83 -45.17 9.45
C ALA A 264 6.26 -44.26 10.56
N ALA A 265 6.73 -43.02 10.67
CA ALA A 265 6.21 -42.04 11.62
C ALA A 265 4.74 -41.69 11.32
N THR A 266 4.38 -41.56 10.04
CA THR A 266 3.00 -41.26 9.66
C THR A 266 2.04 -42.43 9.90
N LYS A 267 2.52 -43.67 9.70
CA LYS A 267 1.77 -44.88 10.08
C LYS A 267 1.59 -44.99 11.60
N ALA A 268 2.59 -44.62 12.38
CA ALA A 268 2.50 -44.62 13.84
C ALA A 268 1.50 -43.58 14.36
N VAL A 269 1.53 -42.34 13.83
CA VAL A 269 0.61 -41.27 14.24
C VAL A 269 -0.84 -41.57 13.83
N SER A 270 -1.05 -42.13 12.64
CA SER A 270 -2.37 -42.57 12.15
C SER A 270 -2.98 -43.67 13.02
N ALA A 271 -2.19 -44.66 13.42
CA ALA A 271 -2.62 -45.72 14.33
C ALA A 271 -2.96 -45.18 15.74
N ILE A 272 -2.18 -44.21 16.25
CA ILE A 272 -2.45 -43.58 17.55
C ILE A 272 -3.77 -42.79 17.53
N LEU A 273 -4.03 -42.04 16.46
CA LEU A 273 -5.27 -41.24 16.34
C LEU A 273 -6.51 -42.12 16.12
N GLN A 274 -6.37 -43.24 15.39
CA GLN A 274 -7.45 -44.23 15.25
C GLN A 274 -7.73 -44.97 16.56
N ASN A 275 -6.71 -45.26 17.38
CA ASN A 275 -6.90 -45.77 18.74
C ASN A 275 -7.73 -44.79 19.58
N ILE A 276 -7.38 -43.49 19.58
CA ILE A 276 -8.11 -42.47 20.36
C ILE A 276 -9.60 -42.37 19.95
N LEU A 277 -9.91 -42.46 18.65
CA LEU A 277 -11.27 -42.41 18.11
C LEU A 277 -12.06 -43.74 18.33
N TYR A 278 -11.37 -44.88 18.29
CA TYR A 278 -11.95 -46.20 18.56
C TYR A 278 -12.33 -46.36 20.04
N TYR A 279 -11.46 -45.92 20.95
CA TYR A 279 -11.73 -45.95 22.38
C TYR A 279 -12.89 -45.03 22.77
N THR A 280 -12.99 -43.83 22.19
CA THR A 280 -14.07 -42.88 22.52
C THR A 280 -15.47 -43.37 22.11
N VAL A 281 -15.60 -44.23 21.09
CA VAL A 281 -16.90 -44.72 20.59
C VAL A 281 -17.41 -45.97 21.33
N ARG A 282 -16.53 -46.82 21.90
CA ARG A 282 -16.93 -48.04 22.64
C ARG A 282 -16.95 -47.90 24.16
N MET A 283 -16.53 -46.76 24.70
CA MET A 283 -16.60 -46.43 26.14
C MET A 283 -18.04 -46.31 26.68
N SER A 284 -19.08 -46.44 25.84
CA SER A 284 -20.49 -46.42 26.25
C SER A 284 -20.90 -47.56 27.18
N ASP A 285 -20.11 -48.63 27.24
CA ASP A 285 -20.45 -49.86 27.98
C ASP A 285 -19.82 -49.93 29.38
N ILE A 286 -18.95 -48.97 29.74
CA ILE A 286 -18.38 -48.85 31.09
C ILE A 286 -19.28 -47.93 31.92
N PRO A 287 -19.90 -48.42 33.02
CA PRO A 287 -20.79 -47.61 33.85
C PRO A 287 -20.06 -46.39 34.42
N ALA A 288 -20.61 -45.19 34.21
CA ALA A 288 -20.07 -43.95 34.72
C ALA A 288 -20.00 -43.95 36.27
N PRO A 289 -18.94 -43.38 36.88
CA PRO A 289 -18.82 -43.28 38.33
C PRO A 289 -19.67 -42.13 38.87
N ASP A 290 -19.85 -42.07 40.19
CA ASP A 290 -20.19 -40.80 40.83
C ASP A 290 -18.98 -39.86 40.76
N PHE A 291 -19.10 -38.79 39.97
CA PHE A 291 -18.03 -37.81 39.76
C PHE A 291 -17.67 -37.00 41.02
N ASN A 292 -18.47 -37.11 42.10
CA ASN A 292 -18.17 -36.47 43.38
C ASN A 292 -17.34 -37.35 44.34
N ASP A 293 -17.08 -38.62 44.01
CA ASP A 293 -16.26 -39.52 44.81
C ASP A 293 -14.90 -39.78 44.13
N PRO A 294 -13.79 -39.17 44.62
CA PRO A 294 -12.47 -39.32 44.01
C PRO A 294 -11.98 -40.77 43.91
N LYS A 295 -12.43 -41.65 44.80
CA LYS A 295 -12.05 -43.08 44.77
C LYS A 295 -12.77 -43.82 43.66
N GLN A 296 -14.03 -43.47 43.39
CA GLN A 296 -14.79 -44.03 42.27
C GLN A 296 -14.29 -43.52 40.93
N VAL A 297 -13.91 -42.24 40.85
CA VAL A 297 -13.26 -41.67 39.65
C VAL A 297 -11.93 -42.36 39.37
N ALA A 298 -11.08 -42.56 40.39
CA ALA A 298 -9.82 -43.27 40.22
C ALA A 298 -10.04 -44.72 39.77
N ALA A 299 -10.97 -45.44 40.38
CA ALA A 299 -11.30 -46.81 40.00
C ALA A 299 -11.90 -46.91 38.58
N TYR A 300 -12.72 -45.94 38.18
CA TYR A 300 -13.24 -45.83 36.83
C TYR A 300 -12.11 -45.58 35.83
N ASN A 301 -11.22 -44.62 36.09
CA ASN A 301 -10.06 -44.36 35.25
C ASN A 301 -9.17 -45.60 35.10
N THR A 302 -8.92 -46.35 36.18
CA THR A 302 -8.16 -47.60 36.10
C THR A 302 -8.85 -48.65 35.23
N ARG A 303 -10.18 -48.77 35.29
CA ARG A 303 -10.94 -49.70 34.46
C ARG A 303 -10.93 -49.29 32.99
N VAL A 304 -11.05 -47.98 32.72
CA VAL A 304 -10.92 -47.41 31.38
C VAL A 304 -9.54 -47.73 30.81
N MET A 305 -8.47 -47.43 31.56
CA MET A 305 -7.11 -47.72 31.11
C MET A 305 -6.86 -49.22 30.89
N ALA A 306 -7.34 -50.08 31.78
CA ALA A 306 -7.19 -51.53 31.63
C ALA A 306 -8.00 -52.09 30.44
N ALA A 307 -9.19 -51.54 30.18
CA ALA A 307 -9.98 -51.89 28.99
C ALA A 307 -9.29 -51.42 27.71
N MET A 308 -8.68 -50.23 27.74
CA MET A 308 -7.87 -49.72 26.63
C MET A 308 -6.68 -50.64 26.35
N GLU A 309 -5.91 -50.98 27.37
CA GLU A 309 -4.74 -51.86 27.25
C GLU A 309 -5.11 -53.26 26.72
N ALA A 310 -6.20 -53.86 27.19
CA ALA A 310 -6.65 -55.17 26.74
C ALA A 310 -7.09 -55.18 25.27
N GLU A 311 -7.83 -54.15 24.84
CA GLU A 311 -8.22 -54.00 23.44
C GLU A 311 -7.04 -53.64 22.54
N GLU A 312 -6.06 -52.87 23.04
CA GLU A 312 -4.83 -52.58 22.30
C GLU A 312 -4.05 -53.88 22.07
N GLU A 313 -3.94 -54.72 23.10
CA GLU A 313 -3.28 -56.02 23.02
C GLU A 313 -4.01 -56.97 22.05
N GLU A 314 -5.35 -57.00 22.06
CA GLU A 314 -6.16 -57.77 21.11
C GLU A 314 -6.04 -57.24 19.67
N PHE A 315 -6.04 -55.92 19.49
CA PHE A 315 -5.86 -55.27 18.19
C PHE A 315 -4.50 -55.61 17.61
N TRP A 316 -3.40 -55.41 18.36
CA TRP A 316 -2.06 -55.73 17.87
C TRP A 316 -1.82 -57.24 17.69
N ALA A 317 -2.48 -58.08 18.48
CA ALA A 317 -2.44 -59.54 18.28
C ALA A 317 -3.09 -59.97 16.95
N ASN A 318 -4.09 -59.22 16.48
CA ASN A 318 -4.86 -59.53 15.28
C ASN A 318 -4.51 -58.66 14.06
N TYR A 319 -3.73 -57.59 14.24
CA TYR A 319 -3.37 -56.65 13.18
C TYR A 319 -2.37 -57.25 12.19
N ASN A 320 -2.81 -57.41 10.94
CA ASN A 320 -1.97 -57.81 9.82
C ASN A 320 -1.58 -56.59 8.97
N PRO A 321 -0.32 -56.10 9.06
CA PRO A 321 0.12 -54.88 8.37
C PRO A 321 0.13 -54.97 6.84
N ARG A 322 -0.16 -56.14 6.25
CA ARG A 322 -0.31 -56.32 4.79
C ARG A 322 -1.74 -56.20 4.29
N THR A 323 -2.74 -56.43 5.14
CA THR A 323 -4.16 -56.48 4.75
C THR A 323 -5.01 -55.44 5.47
N ASP A 324 -4.56 -54.98 6.64
CA ASP A 324 -5.39 -54.18 7.55
C ASP A 324 -4.94 -52.71 7.60
N LEU A 325 -4.08 -52.29 6.67
CA LEU A 325 -3.79 -50.87 6.44
C LEU A 325 -5.09 -50.22 5.97
N PRO A 326 -5.59 -49.17 6.66
CA PRO A 326 -6.71 -48.41 6.16
C PRO A 326 -6.31 -47.88 4.79
N THR A 327 -7.03 -48.25 3.74
CA THR A 327 -6.90 -47.57 2.45
C THR A 327 -7.60 -46.23 2.60
N TRP A 328 -6.83 -45.21 2.96
CA TRP A 328 -7.33 -43.84 2.99
C TRP A 328 -7.85 -43.54 1.59
N THR A 329 -9.09 -43.10 1.50
CA THR A 329 -9.58 -42.52 0.26
C THR A 329 -8.76 -41.27 -0.07
N ASP A 330 -8.65 -40.92 -1.35
CA ASP A 330 -7.99 -39.69 -1.77
C ASP A 330 -8.60 -38.48 -1.04
N GLU A 331 -9.91 -38.52 -0.79
CA GLU A 331 -10.68 -37.50 -0.05
C GLU A 331 -10.26 -37.41 1.44
N GLU A 332 -10.10 -38.53 2.15
CA GLU A 332 -9.62 -38.55 3.54
C GLU A 332 -8.17 -38.09 3.67
N MET A 333 -7.35 -38.42 2.67
CA MET A 333 -5.96 -37.97 2.60
C MET A 333 -5.89 -36.47 2.35
N GLU A 334 -6.62 -35.95 1.36
CA GLU A 334 -6.70 -34.51 1.08
C GLU A 334 -7.29 -33.72 2.26
N ALA A 335 -8.20 -34.32 3.03
CA ALA A 335 -8.78 -33.73 4.24
C ALA A 335 -7.86 -33.78 5.47
N HIS A 336 -6.66 -34.34 5.40
CA HIS A 336 -5.77 -34.43 6.55
C HIS A 336 -4.71 -33.31 6.55
N PRO A 337 -4.47 -32.61 7.68
CA PRO A 337 -3.60 -31.42 7.72
C PRO A 337 -2.17 -31.62 7.22
N LEU A 338 -1.63 -32.84 7.31
CA LEU A 338 -0.30 -33.19 6.78
C LEU A 338 -0.24 -33.28 5.25
N TYR A 339 -1.38 -33.50 4.59
CA TYR A 339 -1.47 -33.80 3.16
C TYR A 339 -2.31 -32.79 2.37
N MET A 340 -2.95 -31.84 3.07
CA MET A 340 -3.64 -30.71 2.45
C MET A 340 -2.71 -29.96 1.50
N THR A 341 -3.18 -29.74 0.28
CA THR A 341 -2.41 -29.02 -0.76
C THR A 341 -2.75 -27.54 -0.82
N HIS A 342 -3.78 -27.11 -0.08
CA HIS A 342 -4.20 -25.72 0.09
C HIS A 342 -4.21 -25.31 1.56
N THR A 343 -4.28 -24.00 1.79
CA THR A 343 -4.54 -23.47 3.13
C THR A 343 -6.02 -23.68 3.46
N PRO A 344 -6.35 -24.23 4.64
CA PRO A 344 -7.74 -24.48 5.02
C PRO A 344 -8.59 -23.21 4.99
N THR A 345 -9.81 -23.32 4.47
CA THR A 345 -10.83 -22.28 4.58
C THR A 345 -11.41 -22.21 5.99
N GLU A 346 -12.04 -21.10 6.37
CA GLU A 346 -12.70 -20.99 7.68
C GLU A 346 -13.78 -22.06 7.91
N GLU A 347 -14.46 -22.49 6.84
CA GLU A 347 -15.48 -23.54 6.91
C GLU A 347 -14.83 -24.91 7.17
N GLU A 348 -13.72 -25.22 6.48
CA GLU A 348 -12.94 -26.43 6.72
C GLU A 348 -12.32 -26.44 8.13
N MET A 349 -11.83 -25.31 8.63
CA MET A 349 -11.32 -25.22 10.01
C MET A 349 -12.40 -25.58 11.04
N LYS A 350 -13.67 -25.25 10.77
CA LYS A 350 -14.79 -25.51 11.69
C LYS A 350 -15.45 -26.87 11.52
N THR A 351 -15.25 -27.54 10.39
CA THR A 351 -15.99 -28.77 10.03
C THR A 351 -15.09 -29.98 9.87
N ASN A 352 -13.80 -29.79 9.55
CA ASN A 352 -12.87 -30.88 9.36
C ASN A 352 -12.41 -31.43 10.73
N PRO A 353 -12.68 -32.71 11.03
CA PRO A 353 -12.37 -33.29 12.34
C PRO A 353 -10.87 -33.30 12.65
N ASN A 354 -10.01 -33.42 11.64
CA ASN A 354 -8.56 -33.42 11.85
C ASN A 354 -8.02 -32.01 12.16
N LEU A 355 -8.61 -30.97 11.56
CA LEU A 355 -8.25 -29.58 11.87
C LEU A 355 -8.77 -29.17 13.24
N LEU A 356 -9.99 -29.58 13.60
CA LEU A 356 -10.56 -29.36 14.94
C LEU A 356 -9.74 -30.06 16.03
N ALA A 357 -9.28 -31.29 15.79
CA ALA A 357 -8.40 -32.00 16.71
C ALA A 357 -7.04 -31.31 16.87
N LEU A 358 -6.50 -30.74 15.79
CA LEU A 358 -5.27 -29.96 15.87
C LEU A 358 -5.49 -28.64 16.64
N GLU A 359 -6.63 -27.99 16.42
CA GLU A 359 -7.02 -26.76 17.13
C GLU A 359 -7.21 -27.03 18.63
N SER A 360 -7.87 -28.12 19.01
CA SER A 360 -8.04 -28.48 20.44
C SER A 360 -6.69 -28.77 21.11
N LEU A 361 -5.77 -29.44 20.43
CA LEU A 361 -4.41 -29.66 20.94
C LEU A 361 -3.66 -28.32 21.14
N ILE A 362 -3.82 -27.38 20.20
CA ILE A 362 -3.28 -26.04 20.34
C ILE A 362 -3.95 -25.31 21.51
N GLU A 363 -5.26 -25.46 21.72
CA GLU A 363 -5.98 -24.83 22.84
C GLU A 363 -5.58 -25.36 24.21
N GLU A 364 -5.33 -26.67 24.32
CA GLU A 364 -4.86 -27.31 25.55
C GLU A 364 -3.40 -26.95 25.90
N THR A 365 -2.65 -26.43 24.94
CA THR A 365 -1.27 -25.99 25.17
C THR A 365 -1.25 -24.73 26.06
N PRO A 366 -0.38 -24.65 27.09
CA PRO A 366 -0.30 -23.47 27.96
C PRO A 366 -0.08 -22.17 27.17
N PRO A 367 -0.74 -21.04 27.54
CA PRO A 367 -0.64 -19.78 26.79
C PRO A 367 0.80 -19.29 26.55
N GLN A 368 1.70 -19.50 27.52
CA GLN A 368 3.11 -19.14 27.39
C GLN A 368 3.82 -19.95 26.30
N GLU A 369 3.61 -21.28 26.29
CA GLU A 369 4.17 -22.18 25.28
C GLU A 369 3.59 -21.90 23.89
N ARG A 370 2.29 -21.59 23.78
CA ARG A 370 1.68 -21.16 22.51
C ARG A 370 2.30 -19.88 21.97
N CYS A 371 2.49 -18.88 22.83
CA CYS A 371 3.16 -17.63 22.47
C CYS A 371 4.59 -17.89 21.97
N GLU A 372 5.34 -18.75 22.65
CA GLU A 372 6.69 -19.16 22.22
C GLU A 372 6.68 -19.89 20.87
N ASN A 373 5.75 -20.82 20.65
CA ASN A 373 5.61 -21.54 19.38
C ASN A 373 5.34 -20.59 18.21
N PHE A 374 4.43 -19.62 18.39
CA PHE A 374 4.16 -18.61 17.37
C PHE A 374 5.37 -17.68 17.15
N LYS A 375 6.08 -17.30 18.21
CA LYS A 375 7.32 -16.52 18.12
C LYS A 375 8.38 -17.28 17.32
N GLU A 376 8.59 -18.57 17.58
CA GLU A 376 9.57 -19.38 16.85
C GLU A 376 9.17 -19.57 15.38
N ARG A 377 7.89 -19.81 15.09
CA ARG A 377 7.38 -19.82 13.71
C ARG A 377 7.65 -18.49 12.98
N GLY A 378 7.46 -17.36 13.66
CA GLY A 378 7.82 -16.05 13.13
C GLY A 378 9.32 -15.92 12.86
N ASN A 379 10.17 -16.45 13.75
CA ASN A 379 11.63 -16.45 13.57
C ASN A 379 12.07 -17.29 12.36
N GLU A 380 11.46 -18.45 12.15
CA GLU A 380 11.72 -19.30 10.98
C GLU A 380 11.34 -18.60 9.68
N GLN A 381 10.17 -17.96 9.65
CA GLN A 381 9.72 -17.19 8.48
C GLN A 381 10.60 -15.96 8.22
N MET A 382 11.11 -15.31 9.28
CA MET A 382 12.11 -14.24 9.16
C MET A 382 13.43 -14.74 8.55
N LYS A 383 13.86 -15.97 8.88
CA LYS A 383 15.03 -16.62 8.25
C LYS A 383 14.74 -16.98 6.80
N ALA A 384 13.53 -17.43 6.48
CA ALA A 384 13.08 -17.76 5.13
C ALA A 384 12.82 -16.52 4.24
N GLY A 385 12.82 -15.31 4.81
CA GLY A 385 12.53 -14.06 4.09
C GLY A 385 11.04 -13.82 3.82
N LEU A 386 10.16 -14.64 4.39
CA LEU A 386 8.70 -14.54 4.27
C LEU A 386 8.16 -13.52 5.29
N LEU A 387 8.29 -12.23 4.98
CA LEU A 387 8.04 -11.15 5.93
C LEU A 387 6.56 -11.07 6.39
N ASP A 388 5.59 -11.22 5.48
CA ASP A 388 4.16 -11.16 5.84
C ASP A 388 3.75 -12.35 6.72
N GLY A 389 4.26 -13.55 6.41
CA GLY A 389 4.11 -14.72 7.26
C GLY A 389 4.61 -14.42 8.68
N ALA A 390 5.85 -13.90 8.78
CA ALA A 390 6.47 -13.63 10.07
C ALA A 390 5.65 -12.62 10.90
N ILE A 391 5.15 -11.55 10.27
CA ILE A 391 4.30 -10.56 10.92
C ILE A 391 3.02 -11.21 11.45
N ASN A 392 2.38 -12.07 10.66
CA ASN A 392 1.17 -12.78 11.09
C ASN A 392 1.47 -13.71 12.27
N ALA A 393 2.58 -14.45 12.22
CA ALA A 393 2.98 -15.34 13.32
C ALA A 393 3.24 -14.55 14.62
N TYR A 394 3.99 -13.44 14.57
CA TYR A 394 4.20 -12.59 15.75
C TYR A 394 2.91 -11.91 16.23
N THR A 395 1.99 -11.57 15.33
CA THR A 395 0.69 -11.01 15.70
C THR A 395 -0.17 -12.04 16.42
N ASN A 396 -0.16 -13.29 15.96
CA ASN A 396 -0.81 -14.40 16.65
C ASN A 396 -0.18 -14.65 18.03
N ALA A 397 1.14 -14.58 18.16
CA ALA A 397 1.82 -14.69 19.47
C ALA A 397 1.31 -13.64 20.47
N LEU A 398 1.21 -12.37 20.05
CA LEU A 398 0.70 -11.29 20.91
C LEU A 398 -0.79 -11.42 21.23
N ALA A 399 -1.58 -12.02 20.34
CA ALA A 399 -3.02 -12.27 20.56
C ALA A 399 -3.29 -13.35 21.60
N VAL A 400 -2.31 -14.23 21.89
CA VAL A 400 -2.45 -15.26 22.93
C VAL A 400 -2.52 -14.66 24.34
N HIS A 401 -1.97 -13.45 24.56
CA HIS A 401 -1.89 -12.79 25.86
C HIS A 401 -1.33 -13.70 26.97
N CYS A 402 -0.08 -14.14 26.83
CA CYS A 402 0.53 -15.10 27.75
C CYS A 402 0.84 -14.54 29.15
N GLY A 403 0.68 -13.24 29.39
CA GLY A 403 0.92 -12.59 30.68
C GLY A 403 2.39 -12.39 31.05
N ASP A 404 3.32 -12.72 30.15
CA ASP A 404 4.76 -12.49 30.31
C ASP A 404 5.19 -11.25 29.52
N SER A 405 5.34 -10.13 30.24
CA SER A 405 5.75 -8.83 29.68
C SER A 405 7.07 -8.88 28.91
N LYS A 406 8.03 -9.73 29.33
CA LYS A 406 9.34 -9.82 28.66
C LYS A 406 9.24 -10.61 27.36
N LEU A 407 8.42 -11.65 27.35
CA LEU A 407 8.14 -12.41 26.13
C LEU A 407 7.41 -11.51 25.12
N ASP A 408 6.36 -10.80 25.55
CA ASP A 408 5.62 -9.87 24.69
C ASP A 408 6.53 -8.75 24.16
N ALA A 409 7.39 -8.18 25.01
CA ALA A 409 8.39 -7.19 24.57
C ALA A 409 9.32 -7.75 23.49
N THR A 410 9.73 -9.02 23.62
CA THR A 410 10.57 -9.70 22.63
C THR A 410 9.83 -9.91 21.32
N VAL A 411 8.55 -10.32 21.37
CA VAL A 411 7.72 -10.51 20.19
C VAL A 411 7.47 -9.19 19.46
N HIS A 412 7.10 -8.11 20.17
CA HIS A 412 6.99 -6.77 19.59
C HIS A 412 8.30 -6.33 18.92
N SER A 413 9.43 -6.53 19.59
CA SER A 413 10.74 -6.21 19.03
C SER A 413 11.00 -6.99 17.72
N ASN A 414 10.69 -8.29 17.69
CA ASN A 414 10.87 -9.12 16.50
C ASN A 414 9.90 -8.75 15.36
N ARG A 415 8.66 -8.40 15.67
CA ARG A 415 7.71 -7.88 14.67
C ARG A 415 8.15 -6.52 14.11
N ALA A 416 8.71 -5.64 14.94
CA ALA A 416 9.36 -4.40 14.49
C ALA A 416 10.47 -4.68 13.48
N GLN A 417 11.27 -5.74 13.67
CA GLN A 417 12.29 -6.13 12.70
C GLN A 417 11.70 -6.53 11.33
N ALA A 418 10.57 -7.23 11.34
CA ALA A 418 9.87 -7.62 10.12
C ALA A 418 9.32 -6.38 9.40
N TYR A 419 8.69 -5.46 10.13
CA TYR A 419 8.23 -4.18 9.58
C TYR A 419 9.36 -3.31 9.03
N LEU A 420 10.50 -3.26 9.72
CA LEU A 420 11.69 -2.55 9.26
C LEU A 420 12.18 -3.11 7.92
N LYS A 421 12.22 -4.44 7.76
CA LYS A 421 12.58 -5.09 6.48
C LYS A 421 11.56 -4.81 5.37
N GLN A 422 10.28 -4.68 5.72
CA GLN A 422 9.22 -4.27 4.77
C GLN A 422 9.19 -2.77 4.47
N LYS A 423 10.04 -1.95 5.12
CA LYS A 423 9.99 -0.48 5.05
C LYS A 423 8.66 0.13 5.56
N LYS A 424 7.94 -0.61 6.41
CA LYS A 424 6.77 -0.15 7.15
C LYS A 424 7.21 0.56 8.43
N TYR A 425 7.80 1.75 8.27
CA TYR A 425 8.54 2.41 9.35
C TYR A 425 7.66 2.86 10.52
N ILE A 426 6.43 3.31 10.25
CA ILE A 426 5.49 3.75 11.31
C ILE A 426 5.13 2.58 12.24
N GLN A 427 4.75 1.44 11.67
CA GLN A 427 4.47 0.23 12.44
C GLN A 427 5.70 -0.26 13.20
N CYS A 428 6.89 -0.18 12.59
CA CYS A 428 8.16 -0.50 13.28
C CYS A 428 8.40 0.39 14.50
N ILE A 429 8.13 1.69 14.41
CA ILE A 429 8.31 2.62 15.53
C ILE A 429 7.32 2.28 16.64
N SER A 430 6.05 2.04 16.30
CA SER A 430 5.02 1.67 17.28
C SER A 430 5.39 0.39 18.04
N ASP A 431 5.79 -0.68 17.33
CA ASP A 431 6.22 -1.92 17.98
C ASP A 431 7.51 -1.76 18.80
N ALA A 432 8.44 -0.91 18.35
CA ALA A 432 9.63 -0.59 19.13
C ALA A 432 9.29 0.14 20.44
N GLN A 433 8.33 1.07 20.42
CA GLN A 433 7.86 1.75 21.64
C GLN A 433 7.18 0.78 22.58
N GLN A 434 6.29 -0.08 22.06
CA GLN A 434 5.58 -1.07 22.88
C GLN A 434 6.57 -2.03 23.55
N ALA A 435 7.56 -2.52 22.80
CA ALA A 435 8.62 -3.37 23.36
C ALA A 435 9.38 -2.70 24.50
N LEU A 436 9.74 -1.41 24.34
CA LEU A 436 10.46 -0.66 25.38
C LEU A 436 9.58 -0.31 26.60
N SER A 437 8.27 -0.16 26.40
CA SER A 437 7.32 0.06 27.49
C SER A 437 7.14 -1.19 28.36
N LEU A 438 7.16 -2.37 27.73
CA LEU A 438 7.02 -3.67 28.39
C LEU A 438 8.33 -4.16 29.01
N ASP A 439 9.46 -3.92 28.33
CA ASP A 439 10.80 -4.22 28.82
C ASP A 439 11.78 -3.10 28.42
N PRO A 440 12.07 -2.17 29.36
CA PRO A 440 13.05 -1.11 29.21
C PRO A 440 14.45 -1.56 28.80
N THR A 441 14.82 -2.84 29.01
CA THR A 441 16.17 -3.36 28.74
C THR A 441 16.37 -3.78 27.28
N GLN A 442 15.34 -3.70 26.43
CA GLN A 442 15.37 -4.17 25.04
C GLN A 442 16.13 -3.25 24.08
N VAL A 443 17.46 -3.32 24.12
CA VAL A 443 18.38 -2.54 23.25
C VAL A 443 18.08 -2.72 21.75
N LYS A 444 17.70 -3.92 21.33
CA LYS A 444 17.33 -4.21 19.92
C LYS A 444 16.10 -3.44 19.46
N ALA A 445 15.11 -3.26 20.34
CA ALA A 445 13.91 -2.47 20.02
C ALA A 445 14.27 -1.00 19.84
N ALA A 446 15.08 -0.45 20.74
CA ALA A 446 15.59 0.92 20.63
C ALA A 446 16.35 1.15 19.32
N TYR A 447 17.22 0.22 18.93
CA TYR A 447 17.93 0.30 17.65
C TYR A 447 16.98 0.29 16.45
N ARG A 448 16.01 -0.63 16.42
CA ARG A 448 15.01 -0.75 15.34
C ARG A 448 14.19 0.53 15.20
N GLY A 449 13.72 1.09 16.33
CA GLY A 449 13.00 2.37 16.37
C GLY A 449 13.86 3.55 15.90
N ALA A 450 15.13 3.61 16.29
CA ALA A 450 16.05 4.66 15.85
C ALA A 450 16.26 4.61 14.33
N VAL A 451 16.55 3.43 13.77
CA VAL A 451 16.72 3.27 12.32
C VAL A 451 15.45 3.64 11.57
N ALA A 452 14.28 3.18 12.01
CA ALA A 452 13.01 3.53 11.37
C ALA A 452 12.75 5.05 11.38
N CYS A 453 12.99 5.73 12.50
CA CYS A 453 12.88 7.19 12.59
C CYS A 453 13.85 7.90 11.64
N ARG A 454 15.09 7.41 11.52
CA ARG A 454 16.09 7.97 10.61
C ARG A 454 15.67 7.85 9.14
N GLU A 455 15.11 6.71 8.73
CA GLU A 455 14.59 6.53 7.36
C GLU A 455 13.42 7.47 7.06
N LEU A 456 12.61 7.81 8.07
CA LEU A 456 11.55 8.82 7.99
C LEU A 456 12.05 10.27 8.15
N LYS A 457 13.38 10.48 8.27
CA LYS A 457 14.01 11.79 8.55
C LYS A 457 13.57 12.44 9.87
N LEU A 458 13.00 11.65 10.77
CA LEU A 458 12.65 12.04 12.15
C LEU A 458 13.90 12.00 13.04
N PHE A 459 14.91 12.82 12.70
CA PHE A 459 16.25 12.71 13.28
C PHE A 459 16.28 12.94 14.80
N ALA A 460 15.45 13.84 15.34
CA ALA A 460 15.34 14.05 16.79
C ALA A 460 14.82 12.78 17.52
N ARG A 461 13.74 12.17 17.03
CA ARG A 461 13.22 10.90 17.58
C ARG A 461 14.22 9.76 17.41
N SER A 462 14.91 9.70 16.28
CA SER A 462 15.99 8.74 16.05
C SER A 462 17.08 8.84 17.11
N ALA A 463 17.55 10.06 17.40
CA ALA A 463 18.55 10.29 18.44
C ALA A 463 18.03 9.94 19.84
N LYS A 464 16.73 10.18 20.14
CA LYS A 464 16.09 9.82 21.42
C LYS A 464 16.08 8.29 21.63
N PHE A 465 15.63 7.53 20.63
CA PHE A 465 15.69 6.06 20.69
C PHE A 465 17.12 5.55 20.86
N ALA A 466 18.06 6.11 20.10
CA ALA A 466 19.46 5.68 20.17
C ALA A 466 20.07 5.97 21.54
N ARG A 467 19.82 7.17 22.10
CA ARG A 467 20.24 7.56 23.45
C ARG A 467 19.65 6.65 24.52
N TYR A 468 18.37 6.29 24.39
CA TYR A 468 17.72 5.37 25.32
C TYR A 468 18.42 4.00 25.32
N GLY A 469 18.68 3.43 24.14
CA GLY A 469 19.43 2.17 24.04
C GLY A 469 20.85 2.26 24.61
N LEU A 470 21.54 3.38 24.40
CA LEU A 470 22.89 3.61 24.93
C LEU A 470 22.94 3.80 26.45
N LYS A 471 21.83 4.18 27.09
CA LYS A 471 21.75 4.17 28.57
C LYS A 471 21.82 2.75 29.12
N VAL A 472 21.29 1.78 28.38
CA VAL A 472 21.26 0.35 28.77
C VAL A 472 22.54 -0.36 28.32
N ASP A 473 22.98 -0.12 27.09
CA ASP A 473 24.21 -0.67 26.51
C ASP A 473 25.09 0.46 25.96
N PRO A 474 25.96 1.07 26.80
CA PRO A 474 26.83 2.17 26.41
C PRO A 474 27.85 1.81 25.33
N ASP A 475 28.20 0.52 25.20
CA ASP A 475 29.23 0.05 24.28
C ASP A 475 28.68 -0.29 22.88
N SER A 476 27.38 -0.09 22.66
CA SER A 476 26.72 -0.36 21.39
C SER A 476 27.21 0.57 20.27
N LYS A 477 28.07 0.03 19.40
CA LYS A 477 28.59 0.74 18.22
C LYS A 477 27.49 1.11 17.23
N ASP A 478 26.49 0.24 17.06
CA ASP A 478 25.41 0.46 16.11
C ASP A 478 24.50 1.61 16.54
N LEU A 479 24.14 1.69 17.83
CA LEU A 479 23.37 2.81 18.37
C LEU A 479 24.16 4.11 18.34
N SER A 480 25.45 4.08 18.72
CA SER A 480 26.33 5.25 18.64
C SER A 480 26.41 5.81 17.22
N LYS A 481 26.51 4.92 16.22
CA LYS A 481 26.54 5.29 14.80
C LYS A 481 25.21 5.92 14.35
N VAL A 482 24.08 5.30 14.66
CA VAL A 482 22.75 5.83 14.28
C VAL A 482 22.49 7.18 14.98
N MET A 483 22.89 7.33 16.24
CA MET A 483 22.79 8.59 16.98
C MET A 483 23.64 9.68 16.33
N GLY A 484 24.91 9.41 16.02
CA GLY A 484 25.80 10.37 15.37
C GLY A 484 25.25 10.83 14.02
N GLN A 485 24.78 9.89 13.18
CA GLN A 485 24.16 10.22 11.90
C GLN A 485 22.91 11.09 12.05
N ALA A 486 22.07 10.81 13.04
CA ALA A 486 20.87 11.61 13.30
C ALA A 486 21.23 13.03 13.79
N ILE A 487 22.22 13.17 14.67
CA ILE A 487 22.69 14.47 15.17
C ILE A 487 23.34 15.29 14.05
N ASP A 488 24.14 14.67 13.19
CA ASP A 488 24.77 15.34 12.05
C ASP A 488 23.72 15.90 11.08
N GLU A 489 22.68 15.13 10.76
CA GLU A 489 21.59 15.59 9.90
C GLU A 489 20.76 16.71 10.56
N LEU A 490 20.53 16.65 11.88
CA LEU A 490 19.91 17.76 12.61
C LEU A 490 20.74 19.04 12.52
N LYS A 491 22.06 18.94 12.67
CA LYS A 491 22.98 20.07 12.57
C LYS A 491 22.95 20.69 11.17
N LYS A 492 23.08 19.87 10.11
CA LYS A 492 22.97 20.34 8.72
C LYS A 492 21.62 20.99 8.44
N SER A 493 20.53 20.43 8.97
CA SER A 493 19.20 21.01 8.80
C SER A 493 19.07 22.38 9.50
N ARG A 494 19.74 22.60 10.63
CA ARG A 494 19.77 23.90 11.31
C ARG A 494 20.56 24.92 10.50
N GLU A 495 21.77 24.55 10.06
CA GLU A 495 22.63 25.41 9.23
C GLU A 495 21.96 25.83 7.92
N ARG A 496 21.27 24.90 7.25
CA ARG A 496 20.49 25.22 6.03
C ARG A 496 19.40 26.27 6.29
N ARG A 497 18.69 26.14 7.42
CA ARG A 497 17.63 27.11 7.79
C ARG A 497 18.21 28.47 8.14
N GLU A 498 19.32 28.53 8.86
CA GLU A 498 20.02 29.78 9.14
C GLU A 498 20.44 30.46 7.83
N LYS A 499 20.99 29.70 6.88
CA LYS A 499 21.37 30.22 5.57
C LYS A 499 20.16 30.70 4.75
N GLU A 500 19.07 29.94 4.73
CA GLU A 500 17.82 30.33 4.07
C GLU A 500 17.27 31.64 4.67
N LYS A 501 17.28 31.78 6.01
CA LYS A 501 16.91 33.04 6.69
C LYS A 501 17.84 34.20 6.32
N LEU A 502 19.15 33.93 6.20
CA LEU A 502 20.15 34.92 5.78
C LEU A 502 20.06 35.28 4.28
N GLU A 503 19.31 34.54 3.47
CA GLU A 503 19.12 34.83 2.05
C GLU A 503 17.76 35.52 1.79
N ASP A 504 16.83 35.47 2.75
CA ASP A 504 15.45 35.96 2.64
C ASP A 504 15.14 37.19 3.53
N HIS A 505 16.11 38.10 3.70
CA HIS A 505 16.06 39.19 4.70
C HIS A 505 14.95 40.25 4.52
N GLY A 506 14.20 40.24 3.41
CA GLY A 506 13.17 41.25 3.14
C GLY A 506 11.81 40.91 3.77
N GLU A 507 11.25 39.76 3.42
CA GLU A 507 9.89 39.37 3.83
C GLU A 507 9.88 38.57 5.15
N THR A 508 10.95 37.85 5.48
CA THR A 508 10.99 37.02 6.71
C THR A 508 11.11 37.82 8.00
N ALA A 509 11.77 38.99 7.99
CA ALA A 509 11.93 39.81 9.19
C ALA A 509 10.59 40.35 9.71
N GLU A 510 9.67 40.73 8.80
CA GLU A 510 8.35 41.20 9.18
C GLU A 510 7.47 40.05 9.71
N VAL A 511 7.59 38.86 9.13
CA VAL A 511 6.92 37.66 9.63
C VAL A 511 7.46 37.28 11.00
N ASP A 512 8.78 37.29 11.21
CA ASP A 512 9.40 36.99 12.51
C ASP A 512 8.94 38.00 13.58
N SER A 513 8.90 39.30 13.27
CA SER A 513 8.33 40.31 14.17
C SER A 513 6.84 40.06 14.48
N ALA A 514 6.05 39.71 13.47
CA ALA A 514 4.63 39.39 13.65
C ALA A 514 4.42 38.13 14.50
N LEU A 515 5.31 37.14 14.42
CA LEU A 515 5.31 35.94 15.26
C LEU A 515 5.68 36.25 16.71
N GLU A 516 6.69 37.09 16.93
CA GLU A 516 7.11 37.56 18.27
C GLU A 516 5.97 38.30 18.98
N ASP A 517 5.30 39.24 18.29
CA ASP A 517 4.13 39.97 18.82
C ASP A 517 2.99 39.04 19.25
N ARG A 518 2.89 37.87 18.60
CA ARG A 518 1.87 36.84 18.89
C ARG A 518 2.38 35.80 19.88
N SER A 519 3.62 35.91 20.35
CA SER A 519 4.30 34.93 21.21
C SER A 519 4.28 33.52 20.61
N ILE A 520 4.51 33.42 19.29
CA ILE A 520 4.54 32.14 18.57
C ILE A 520 5.98 31.90 18.12
N SER A 521 6.48 30.68 18.31
CA SER A 521 7.79 30.28 17.78
C SER A 521 7.65 29.09 16.85
N ILE A 522 8.52 29.01 15.84
CA ILE A 522 8.53 27.93 14.85
C ILE A 522 9.77 27.06 15.09
N GLY A 523 9.56 25.85 15.59
CA GLY A 523 10.61 24.88 15.89
C GLY A 523 11.13 24.12 14.65
N PRO A 524 11.95 23.08 14.87
CA PRO A 524 12.35 22.14 13.83
C PRO A 524 11.15 21.58 13.07
N VAL A 525 11.30 21.41 11.76
CA VAL A 525 10.30 20.70 10.96
C VAL A 525 10.46 19.23 11.25
N ILE A 526 9.38 18.58 11.67
CA ILE A 526 9.38 17.13 11.95
C ILE A 526 9.12 16.35 10.67
N TYR A 527 8.26 16.89 9.80
CA TYR A 527 7.86 16.23 8.59
C TYR A 527 8.49 16.89 7.36
N ASP A 528 9.20 16.14 6.50
CA ASP A 528 9.83 16.67 5.28
C ASP A 528 8.80 17.01 4.16
N PHE A 529 7.76 17.78 4.49
CA PHE A 529 6.64 18.15 3.62
C PHE A 529 6.94 19.35 2.74
N CYS A 530 7.90 20.20 3.11
CA CYS A 530 8.24 21.38 2.29
C CYS A 530 8.78 20.96 0.90
N SER A 531 9.31 19.74 0.79
CA SER A 531 9.70 19.13 -0.48
C SER A 531 8.51 18.79 -1.40
N GLN A 532 7.33 18.56 -0.83
CA GLN A 532 6.13 18.09 -1.54
C GLN A 532 5.11 19.20 -1.83
N TYR A 533 4.96 20.18 -0.93
CA TYR A 533 3.90 21.20 -1.01
C TYR A 533 4.38 22.67 -1.00
N GLY A 534 5.69 22.90 -0.94
CA GLY A 534 6.29 24.24 -0.98
C GLY A 534 6.53 24.84 0.40
N SER A 535 6.50 26.18 0.50
CA SER A 535 6.87 26.88 1.73
C SER A 535 5.94 26.54 2.90
N CYS A 536 6.56 26.21 4.03
CA CYS A 536 5.93 25.87 5.29
C CYS A 536 5.84 27.07 6.25
N THR A 537 6.30 28.26 5.81
CA THR A 537 6.30 29.48 6.61
C THR A 537 5.00 30.26 6.45
N PRO A 538 4.48 30.88 7.53
CA PRO A 538 3.37 31.81 7.42
C PRO A 538 3.80 33.06 6.66
N VAL A 539 2.84 33.72 6.03
CA VAL A 539 3.06 34.97 5.28
C VAL A 539 2.30 36.11 5.96
N LEU A 540 2.89 37.29 6.05
CA LEU A 540 2.21 38.47 6.56
C LEU A 540 1.39 39.13 5.45
N ASP A 541 0.08 39.23 5.63
CA ASP A 541 -0.77 40.06 4.77
C ASP A 541 -0.63 41.53 5.18
N HIS A 542 0.21 42.29 4.48
CA HIS A 542 0.47 43.70 4.79
C HIS A 542 -0.79 44.58 4.78
N SER A 543 -1.85 44.18 4.07
CA SER A 543 -3.10 44.96 4.01
C SER A 543 -3.90 44.88 5.32
N SER A 544 -3.84 43.74 6.01
CA SER A 544 -4.59 43.49 7.23
C SER A 544 -3.73 43.36 8.49
N GLY A 545 -2.41 43.22 8.34
CA GLY A 545 -1.47 42.95 9.43
C GLY A 545 -1.62 41.55 10.04
N LEU A 546 -2.35 40.66 9.38
CA LEU A 546 -2.66 39.31 9.87
C LEU A 546 -1.76 38.28 9.20
N LEU A 547 -1.43 37.22 9.93
CA LEU A 547 -0.69 36.09 9.38
C LEU A 547 -1.62 35.15 8.60
N LEU A 548 -1.12 34.72 7.44
CA LEU A 548 -1.66 33.66 6.60
C LEU A 548 -0.87 32.38 6.87
N TRP A 549 -1.53 31.37 7.43
CA TRP A 549 -0.92 30.15 7.89
C TRP A 549 -1.09 29.01 6.88
N PRO A 550 0.00 28.34 6.47
CA PRO A 550 -0.11 26.98 5.95
C PRO A 550 -0.47 26.02 7.08
N ILE A 551 -1.44 25.14 6.84
CA ILE A 551 -1.94 24.17 7.83
C ILE A 551 -1.95 22.77 7.23
N LEU A 552 -1.34 21.83 7.93
CA LEU A 552 -1.46 20.40 7.66
C LEU A 552 -2.54 19.79 8.54
N PHE A 553 -3.50 19.11 7.94
CA PHE A 553 -4.49 18.29 8.62
C PHE A 553 -4.13 16.81 8.47
N LEU A 554 -4.12 16.09 9.59
CA LEU A 554 -3.86 14.66 9.68
C LEU A 554 -5.13 13.94 10.13
N TYR A 555 -5.46 12.85 9.44
CA TYR A 555 -6.61 11.99 9.72
C TYR A 555 -6.11 10.61 10.12
N ASP A 556 -5.60 10.49 11.35
CA ASP A 556 -4.84 9.32 11.81
C ASP A 556 -5.58 7.99 11.66
N SER A 557 -6.90 7.98 11.84
CA SER A 557 -7.71 6.76 11.77
C SER A 557 -7.77 6.13 10.38
N VAL A 558 -7.50 6.91 9.34
CA VAL A 558 -7.56 6.51 7.93
C VAL A 558 -6.26 6.77 7.17
N MET A 559 -5.23 7.27 7.86
CA MET A 559 -3.91 7.60 7.31
C MET A 559 -3.99 8.51 6.08
N GLN A 560 -4.89 9.50 6.13
CA GLN A 560 -5.04 10.53 5.11
C GLN A 560 -4.51 11.88 5.62
N THR A 561 -4.19 12.78 4.68
CA THR A 561 -3.76 14.14 4.99
C THR A 561 -4.43 15.15 4.06
N ASP A 562 -4.55 16.40 4.51
CA ASP A 562 -4.97 17.53 3.68
C ASP A 562 -4.12 18.76 3.99
N TRP A 563 -3.91 19.61 2.99
CA TRP A 563 -3.04 20.79 3.08
C TRP A 563 -3.80 22.06 2.73
N GLN A 564 -3.99 22.92 3.73
CA GLN A 564 -4.55 24.25 3.54
C GLN A 564 -3.40 25.26 3.42
N LYS A 565 -3.11 25.67 2.18
CA LYS A 565 -1.94 26.50 1.85
C LYS A 565 -1.92 27.86 2.55
N SER A 566 -3.08 28.47 2.73
CA SER A 566 -3.16 29.84 3.24
C SER A 566 -4.47 30.05 4.00
N VAL A 567 -4.37 30.14 5.32
CA VAL A 567 -5.50 30.36 6.22
C VAL A 567 -5.22 31.58 7.08
N ARG A 568 -6.09 32.58 7.02
CA ARG A 568 -5.99 33.76 7.86
C ARG A 568 -6.17 33.40 9.33
N GLU A 569 -5.33 33.96 10.20
CA GLU A 569 -5.34 33.66 11.63
C GLU A 569 -6.64 34.05 12.37
N ASP A 570 -7.47 34.92 11.79
CA ASP A 570 -8.76 35.33 12.34
C ASP A 570 -9.90 34.33 12.03
N VAL A 571 -9.66 33.36 11.15
CA VAL A 571 -10.60 32.29 10.80
C VAL A 571 -10.71 31.29 11.95
N LYS A 572 -11.93 30.80 12.20
CA LYS A 572 -12.17 29.76 13.21
C LYS A 572 -11.89 28.38 12.66
N LEU A 573 -11.27 27.51 13.46
CA LEU A 573 -10.98 26.13 13.05
C LEU A 573 -12.26 25.37 12.64
N LYS A 574 -13.40 25.64 13.30
CA LYS A 574 -14.71 25.11 12.93
C LYS A 574 -15.14 25.47 11.52
N GLN A 575 -14.81 26.68 11.05
CA GLN A 575 -15.17 27.12 9.70
C GLN A 575 -14.35 26.34 8.67
N ILE A 576 -13.04 26.22 8.90
CA ILE A 576 -12.14 25.42 8.05
C ILE A 576 -12.63 23.97 7.98
N ALA A 577 -12.89 23.35 9.14
CA ALA A 577 -13.40 21.98 9.21
C ALA A 577 -14.78 21.82 8.54
N LYS A 578 -15.64 22.84 8.61
CA LYS A 578 -16.94 22.83 7.92
C LYS A 578 -16.78 22.92 6.40
N ASP A 579 -15.82 23.70 5.93
CA ASP A 579 -15.56 23.85 4.50
C ASP A 579 -14.92 22.57 3.92
N MET A 580 -14.07 21.90 4.70
CA MET A 580 -13.49 20.59 4.35
C MET A 580 -14.50 19.44 4.45
N PHE A 581 -15.37 19.48 5.48
CA PHE A 581 -16.32 18.40 5.80
C PHE A 581 -17.76 18.93 5.99
N PRO A 582 -18.39 19.47 4.94
CA PRO A 582 -19.69 20.13 5.06
C PRO A 582 -20.83 19.17 5.40
N ASN A 583 -20.81 17.94 4.87
CA ASN A 583 -21.84 16.91 5.03
C ASN A 583 -21.21 15.49 5.10
N ARG A 584 -21.94 14.51 5.63
CA ARG A 584 -21.48 13.10 5.69
C ARG A 584 -21.14 12.54 4.30
N GLY A 585 -19.99 11.89 4.19
CA GLY A 585 -19.56 11.21 2.95
C GLY A 585 -19.09 12.15 1.83
N CYS A 586 -18.74 13.40 2.17
CA CYS A 586 -18.21 14.37 1.20
C CYS A 586 -16.80 14.03 0.71
N VAL A 587 -16.07 13.17 1.42
CA VAL A 587 -14.73 12.72 1.05
C VAL A 587 -14.76 11.22 0.68
N PRO A 588 -14.28 10.82 -0.52
CA PRO A 588 -14.40 9.43 -1.01
C PRO A 588 -13.71 8.38 -0.15
N TRP A 589 -12.68 8.77 0.60
CA TRP A 589 -11.91 7.87 1.47
C TRP A 589 -12.59 7.62 2.83
N ASP A 590 -13.61 8.39 3.22
CA ASP A 590 -14.37 8.19 4.46
C ASP A 590 -15.47 7.13 4.26
N THR A 591 -15.04 5.87 4.15
CA THR A 591 -15.96 4.74 3.94
C THR A 591 -16.98 4.58 5.07
N LYS A 592 -16.61 4.96 6.29
CA LYS A 592 -17.47 4.88 7.49
C LYS A 592 -18.40 6.09 7.65
N LYS A 593 -18.19 7.16 6.86
CA LYS A 593 -18.96 8.42 6.91
C LYS A 593 -18.90 9.12 8.27
N GLU A 594 -17.76 9.03 8.93
CA GLU A 594 -17.52 9.53 10.30
C GLU A 594 -16.92 10.95 10.33
N PHE A 595 -16.36 11.40 9.21
CA PHE A 595 -15.70 12.71 9.10
C PHE A 595 -16.72 13.81 8.84
N VAL A 596 -17.29 14.33 9.94
CA VAL A 596 -18.23 15.45 9.95
C VAL A 596 -17.70 16.54 10.86
N TYR A 597 -17.74 17.80 10.43
CA TYR A 597 -17.17 18.92 11.19
C TYR A 597 -17.67 19.06 12.64
N SER A 598 -18.89 18.58 12.93
CA SER A 598 -19.48 18.58 14.27
C SER A 598 -18.99 17.46 15.18
N ASN A 599 -18.30 16.46 14.62
CA ASN A 599 -17.96 15.19 15.27
C ASN A 599 -16.45 14.96 15.42
N PHE A 600 -15.64 16.01 15.39
CA PHE A 600 -14.19 15.89 15.60
C PHE A 600 -13.78 16.20 17.04
N GLN A 601 -12.81 15.42 17.53
CA GLN A 601 -11.85 15.87 18.53
C GLN A 601 -10.60 16.31 17.78
N ALA A 602 -10.13 17.53 18.06
CA ALA A 602 -8.92 18.06 17.44
C ALA A 602 -7.77 18.16 18.45
N TYR A 603 -6.56 17.93 17.94
CA TYR A 603 -5.31 18.15 18.66
C TYR A 603 -4.38 19.01 17.80
N LEU A 604 -3.69 19.95 18.44
CA LEU A 604 -2.60 20.70 17.81
C LEU A 604 -1.28 20.03 18.21
N GLU A 605 -0.46 19.69 17.22
CA GLU A 605 0.88 19.15 17.46
C GLU A 605 1.87 20.29 17.68
N CYS A 606 2.56 20.31 18.82
CA CYS A 606 3.50 21.36 19.22
C CYS A 606 4.67 20.78 19.99
N TYR A 607 5.79 21.52 20.07
CA TYR A 607 6.83 21.22 21.04
C TYR A 607 6.36 21.56 22.46
N ALA A 608 6.76 20.75 23.44
CA ALA A 608 6.59 21.04 24.86
C ALA A 608 7.36 22.32 25.24
N GLU A 609 6.83 23.09 26.20
CA GLU A 609 7.39 24.40 26.59
C GLU A 609 8.82 24.29 27.17
N GLU A 610 9.12 23.19 27.88
CA GLU A 610 10.41 22.98 28.56
C GLU A 610 11.35 22.01 27.82
N SER A 611 10.98 21.54 26.62
CA SER A 611 11.76 20.54 25.89
C SER A 611 11.96 20.90 24.42
N ASP A 612 13.22 20.89 23.99
CA ASP A 612 13.57 21.24 22.61
C ASP A 612 13.12 20.23 21.56
N ASP A 613 12.92 18.97 21.94
CA ASP A 613 12.70 17.84 21.03
C ASP A 613 11.44 17.01 21.35
N THR A 614 10.71 17.36 22.40
CA THR A 614 9.50 16.62 22.80
C THR A 614 8.26 17.27 22.21
N VAL A 615 7.40 16.46 21.61
CA VAL A 615 6.21 16.89 20.91
C VAL A 615 5.00 16.41 21.67
N VAL A 616 4.08 17.32 21.91
CA VAL A 616 2.85 17.09 22.66
C VAL A 616 1.63 17.33 21.79
N MET A 617 0.59 16.55 22.04
CA MET A 617 -0.70 16.69 21.38
C MET A 617 -1.61 17.57 22.24
N VAL A 618 -1.69 18.86 21.92
CA VAL A 618 -2.51 19.82 22.67
C VAL A 618 -3.98 19.63 22.30
N LYS A 619 -4.74 19.00 23.19
CA LYS A 619 -6.19 18.79 23.02
C LYS A 619 -6.95 20.10 22.93
N LEU A 620 -7.76 20.26 21.89
CA LEU A 620 -8.66 21.40 21.75
C LEU A 620 -10.04 21.08 22.32
N ASN A 621 -10.49 21.89 23.28
CA ASN A 621 -11.82 21.71 23.89
C ASN A 621 -12.96 22.07 22.93
N THR A 622 -12.69 22.89 21.90
CA THR A 622 -13.69 23.29 20.90
C THR A 622 -13.01 23.77 19.62
N LEU A 623 -13.66 23.54 18.49
CA LEU A 623 -13.23 24.08 17.18
C LEU A 623 -13.68 25.53 16.98
N ASN A 624 -14.58 26.06 17.82
CA ASN A 624 -15.12 27.42 17.67
C ASN A 624 -14.15 28.51 18.21
N ILE A 625 -12.86 28.35 17.95
CA ILE A 625 -11.79 29.27 18.36
C ILE A 625 -11.05 29.71 17.09
N ARG A 626 -10.60 30.97 17.07
CA ARG A 626 -9.79 31.53 15.98
C ARG A 626 -8.40 30.90 15.95
N LEU A 627 -7.87 30.65 14.76
CA LEU A 627 -6.58 30.01 14.56
C LEU A 627 -5.45 30.71 15.34
N GLY A 628 -5.31 32.02 15.22
CA GLY A 628 -4.27 32.77 15.94
C GLY A 628 -4.34 32.63 17.46
N LYS A 629 -5.55 32.46 18.02
CA LYS A 629 -5.73 32.20 19.47
C LYS A 629 -5.32 30.78 19.87
N ILE A 630 -5.46 29.82 18.96
CA ILE A 630 -5.02 28.43 19.18
C ILE A 630 -3.48 28.37 19.18
N LEU A 631 -2.83 29.10 18.26
CA LEU A 631 -1.37 29.08 18.09
C LEU A 631 -0.62 29.96 19.09
N LYS A 632 -1.26 31.01 19.64
CA LYS A 632 -0.65 31.95 20.59
C LYS A 632 0.04 31.23 21.76
N GLY A 633 1.29 31.59 22.03
CA GLY A 633 2.09 31.02 23.13
C GLY A 633 2.69 29.65 22.84
N ARG A 634 2.58 29.14 21.61
CA ARG A 634 3.04 27.78 21.27
C ARG A 634 4.30 27.79 20.42
N ARG A 635 5.09 26.72 20.58
CA ARG A 635 6.23 26.40 19.72
C ARG A 635 5.81 25.32 18.71
N LEU A 636 5.61 25.71 17.47
CA LEU A 636 5.08 24.84 16.42
C LEU A 636 6.14 23.90 15.84
N VAL A 637 5.72 22.77 15.28
CA VAL A 637 6.59 21.74 14.67
C VAL A 637 7.01 22.10 13.24
N GLY A 638 7.52 23.32 13.06
CA GLY A 638 7.85 23.90 11.77
C GLY A 638 6.66 24.54 11.04
N MET A 639 5.43 24.11 11.33
CA MET A 639 4.17 24.61 10.77
C MET A 639 3.00 24.32 11.72
N ALA A 640 1.79 24.81 11.40
CA ALA A 640 0.58 24.41 12.12
C ALA A 640 0.12 23.02 11.65
N VAL A 641 0.12 22.03 12.55
CA VAL A 641 -0.34 20.66 12.28
C VAL A 641 -1.50 20.31 13.21
N PHE A 642 -2.64 19.95 12.64
CA PHE A 642 -3.83 19.52 13.39
C PHE A 642 -4.18 18.08 13.08
N HIS A 643 -4.37 17.29 14.13
CA HIS A 643 -4.97 15.96 14.05
C HIS A 643 -6.47 16.09 14.26
N LEU A 644 -7.26 15.64 13.28
CA LEU A 644 -8.72 15.62 13.34
C LEU A 644 -9.20 14.18 13.45
N ILE A 645 -9.64 13.79 14.65
CA ILE A 645 -10.05 12.42 14.96
C ILE A 645 -11.57 12.40 15.15
N PRO A 646 -12.31 11.53 14.43
CA PRO A 646 -13.73 11.33 14.71
C PRO A 646 -13.94 10.91 16.18
N LYS A 647 -14.92 11.50 16.87
CA LYS A 647 -15.20 11.17 18.29
C LYS A 647 -15.62 9.72 18.51
N THR A 648 -15.99 9.01 17.45
CA THR A 648 -16.29 7.57 17.48
C THR A 648 -15.02 6.72 17.58
N ASP A 649 -13.86 7.25 17.20
CA ASP A 649 -12.57 6.57 17.33
C ASP A 649 -11.95 6.81 18.71
N VAL A 650 -12.53 6.14 19.70
CA VAL A 650 -12.10 6.24 21.11
C VAL A 650 -10.68 5.74 21.29
N ALA A 651 -10.26 4.68 20.58
CA ALA A 651 -8.94 4.09 20.72
C ALA A 651 -7.81 5.06 20.31
N THR A 652 -7.99 5.79 19.20
CA THR A 652 -7.00 6.79 18.78
C THR A 652 -6.97 7.99 19.74
N ILE A 653 -8.12 8.39 20.28
CA ILE A 653 -8.22 9.46 21.29
C ILE A 653 -7.49 9.06 22.58
N GLU A 654 -7.75 7.85 23.10
CA GLU A 654 -7.09 7.32 24.29
C GLU A 654 -5.58 7.24 24.08
N ARG A 655 -5.12 6.76 22.91
CA ARG A 655 -3.69 6.76 22.57
C ARG A 655 -3.05 8.14 22.67
N PHE A 656 -3.70 9.18 22.12
CA PHE A 656 -3.18 10.55 22.16
C PHE A 656 -3.17 11.12 23.59
N GLU A 657 -4.13 10.72 24.42
CA GLU A 657 -4.20 11.14 25.81
C GLU A 657 -3.18 10.39 26.68
N ASP A 658 -2.89 9.13 26.38
CA ASP A 658 -1.90 8.31 27.06
C ASP A 658 -0.47 8.64 26.65
N GLU A 659 -0.23 8.98 25.37
CA GLU A 659 1.08 9.50 24.91
C GLU A 659 1.46 10.78 25.66
N ASN A 660 0.51 11.67 25.92
CA ASN A 660 0.73 12.84 26.77
C ASN A 660 0.97 12.48 28.25
N ARG A 661 0.43 11.36 28.76
CA ARG A 661 0.58 10.92 30.16
C ARG A 661 1.89 10.17 30.41
N LEU A 662 2.37 9.38 29.46
CA LEU A 662 3.65 8.68 29.55
C LEU A 662 4.85 9.63 29.72
N GLU A 663 4.69 10.90 29.32
CA GLU A 663 5.71 11.93 29.49
C GLU A 663 5.73 12.52 30.92
N MET A 664 4.58 12.60 31.60
CA MET A 664 4.52 12.99 33.01
C MET A 664 5.21 11.97 33.95
N PHE A 665 5.29 10.70 33.54
CA PHE A 665 5.98 9.67 34.34
C PHE A 665 7.51 9.67 34.14
N GLN A 666 8.05 10.45 33.20
CA GLN A 666 9.50 10.54 32.96
C GLN A 666 10.18 11.69 33.73
N GLU A 667 9.44 12.47 34.52
CA GLU A 667 9.96 13.58 35.34
C GLU A 667 10.08 13.27 36.85
N ASN A 668 9.96 12.01 37.27
CA ASN A 668 10.28 11.60 38.66
C ASN A 668 11.51 10.69 38.73
#